data_AF-K5X1S9-F1
#
_entry.id   AF-K5X1S9-F1
#
_cell.length_a   1.000
_cell.length_b   1.000
_cell.length_c   1.000
_cell.angle_alpha   90.00
_cell.angle_beta   90.00
_cell.angle_gamma   90.00
#
_symmetry.space_group_name_H-M   'P 1'
#
loop_
_entity.id
_entity.type
_entity.pdbx_description
1 polymer ?
#
loop_
_entity_poly.entity_id
_entity_poly.type
_entity_poly.pdbx_seq_one_letter_code
_entity_poly.pdbx_strand_id
1 'polypeptide(L)'
;MLFLYFFLSFGLQAYAQSPGSLGDFPLAVKTPYLHAWARNANRNAPQQEWPHLFTQEHILAWNAMIRVDGQPYQWLGNLNIANFSTTTSSEITPTSTIFTIQAGPMKFKATFFTPIEPNDYTRQSIPFTYLFVNGFVTDDGNPHTIQLYSDITGEWISHDTSTQMQWGTQDSPDNMVYHHLEPRDPKSLIDNADSAEDATVYYAAPKRPGLTWQTGADTDCRIRFAKSGSLINSKDTNFRPVNSKWPVFSFAIDLGSITPTTQPDPVVWALGLVRDPLVNYSAGSGFQPRIGYYWSAYRSIDDVISEFLGDFANARVRGQAFDDGLLKAASAISLEYAGIISLVTRQIFASMDITIAASERGRTSPSDVKIFMKDISVSNRANPVEVIYAALPALLYFNSSLAHDLLLPLFEFQSSSSYPNGYASPDLGSGYPSISGNTSATEELAIEHCGNMLIMAYAHAAKSGDGSLISKYHSLLQTWATYLLQNSLHPYNAVSADGISYPGMSNLALKGILGVYSMGKIDEHVNPSNTTFKDKANELIQNWKQLAVTDTHIQAEYGKPGTWGLMYNLFPAVWLETGLIDDEIINREAQFYLSKAPPGDQSYSLDDNAARDIAYPHWSLMTAAIMPSGFTSVRDTLIQSTYLQAYNVSQRFPLPMRYTASTGVASFGTTGSAAQGAAFGILAMNLKNVEISRSNSGGSGDVVKRTPVGAIVGGVIGGLAFVLVVAAAIFFWRRRRVHRPRGVIDLHDKHHANIAP
;
A
#
# COMPACT_ATOMS: atom_id res chain seq x y z
N MET A 1 22.90 -35.84 6.45
CA MET A 1 21.58 -36.13 5.83
C MET A 1 20.44 -35.49 6.63
N LEU A 2 20.55 -34.18 6.91
CA LEU A 2 19.58 -33.37 7.67
C LEU A 2 19.58 -31.89 7.20
N PHE A 3 20.22 -31.63 6.05
CA PHE A 3 20.36 -30.31 5.42
C PHE A 3 19.53 -30.17 4.13
N LEU A 4 18.78 -31.22 3.75
CA LEU A 4 17.94 -31.22 2.54
C LEU A 4 16.48 -30.81 2.77
N TYR A 5 16.06 -30.56 4.01
CA TYR A 5 14.67 -30.21 4.34
C TYR A 5 14.40 -28.71 4.50
N PHE A 6 15.40 -27.84 4.31
CA PHE A 6 15.22 -26.39 4.39
C PHE A 6 15.02 -25.70 3.03
N PHE A 7 15.15 -26.42 1.91
CA PHE A 7 15.02 -25.88 0.56
C PHE A 7 13.71 -26.28 -0.16
N LEU A 8 12.78 -26.95 0.53
CA LEU A 8 11.56 -27.52 -0.09
C LEU A 8 10.24 -26.86 0.34
N SER A 9 10.28 -25.68 0.97
CA SER A 9 9.08 -24.87 1.27
C SER A 9 9.08 -23.49 0.62
N PHE A 10 10.05 -23.19 -0.26
CA PHE A 10 10.07 -21.97 -1.06
C PHE A 10 9.66 -22.32 -2.49
N GLY A 11 8.43 -22.01 -2.89
CA GLY A 11 8.05 -22.09 -4.31
C GLY A 11 6.61 -22.46 -4.67
N LEU A 12 5.62 -22.38 -3.77
CA LEU A 12 4.23 -22.71 -4.12
C LEU A 12 3.25 -21.66 -3.58
N GLN A 13 3.37 -20.39 -3.99
CA GLN A 13 2.21 -19.46 -4.03
C GLN A 13 2.44 -18.12 -4.77
N ALA A 14 3.32 -18.09 -5.77
CA ALA A 14 3.36 -17.00 -6.76
C ALA A 14 3.42 -17.61 -8.17
N TYR A 15 2.36 -18.32 -8.57
CA TYR A 15 2.21 -18.83 -9.94
C TYR A 15 0.79 -18.56 -10.44
N ALA A 16 0.55 -17.28 -10.76
CA ALA A 16 -0.32 -16.83 -11.86
C ALA A 16 0.13 -15.43 -12.32
N GLN A 17 1.44 -15.24 -12.44
CA GLN A 17 1.98 -14.12 -13.19
C GLN A 17 2.64 -14.76 -14.41
N SER A 18 1.98 -14.64 -15.57
CA SER A 18 2.64 -14.95 -16.83
C SER A 18 3.88 -14.05 -16.91
N PRO A 19 5.10 -14.60 -17.04
CA PRO A 19 6.31 -13.80 -17.22
C PRO A 19 6.11 -12.89 -18.43
N GLY A 20 5.84 -11.60 -18.18
CA GLY A 20 5.65 -10.60 -19.23
C GLY A 20 4.23 -10.11 -19.49
N SER A 21 3.32 -10.05 -18.51
CA SER A 21 1.99 -9.41 -18.70
C SER A 21 1.81 -8.03 -18.06
N LEU A 22 2.57 -7.64 -17.03
CA LEU A 22 2.40 -6.31 -16.42
C LEU A 22 2.98 -5.19 -17.29
N GLY A 23 2.31 -4.03 -17.36
CA GLY A 23 2.79 -2.84 -18.04
C GLY A 23 4.05 -2.22 -17.42
N ASP A 24 4.00 -1.96 -16.11
CA ASP A 24 5.07 -1.29 -15.36
C ASP A 24 5.32 -1.96 -14.01
N PHE A 25 6.60 -2.16 -13.66
CA PHE A 25 7.02 -2.75 -12.40
C PHE A 25 7.18 -1.69 -11.30
N PRO A 26 6.50 -1.80 -10.16
CA PRO A 26 6.74 -0.92 -9.02
C PRO A 26 8.12 -1.20 -8.40
N LEU A 27 9.00 -0.20 -8.37
CA LEU A 27 10.34 -0.32 -7.78
C LEU A 27 10.42 0.33 -6.39
N ALA A 28 9.96 1.57 -6.26
CA ALA A 28 9.88 2.26 -4.97
C ALA A 28 8.53 2.97 -4.86
N VAL A 29 7.59 2.39 -4.12
CA VAL A 29 6.21 2.90 -3.97
C VAL A 29 5.87 2.88 -2.50
N LYS A 30 6.01 4.02 -1.79
CA LYS A 30 5.98 4.05 -0.31
C LYS A 30 5.21 5.21 0.31
N THR A 31 5.30 6.41 -0.25
CA THR A 31 4.62 7.64 0.22
C THR A 31 4.10 8.41 -0.99
N PRO A 32 3.26 9.45 -0.81
CA PRO A 32 2.63 10.15 -1.95
C PRO A 32 3.58 10.76 -2.97
N TYR A 33 4.87 10.90 -2.61
CA TYR A 33 5.93 11.45 -3.45
C TYR A 33 7.07 10.46 -3.73
N LEU A 34 7.06 9.26 -3.14
CA LEU A 34 8.03 8.20 -3.42
C LEU A 34 7.38 7.14 -4.31
N HIS A 35 7.45 7.39 -5.62
CA HIS A 35 6.89 6.55 -6.69
C HIS A 35 7.87 6.41 -7.86
N ALA A 36 8.56 5.28 -7.95
CA ALA A 36 9.40 4.91 -9.08
C ALA A 36 8.97 3.57 -9.66
N TRP A 37 8.80 3.56 -10.99
CA TRP A 37 8.32 2.43 -11.78
C TRP A 37 9.26 2.15 -12.94
N ALA A 38 9.42 0.89 -13.33
CA ALA A 38 10.18 0.52 -14.53
C ALA A 38 9.25 -0.07 -15.58
N ARG A 39 9.33 0.45 -16.81
CA ARG A 39 8.51 -0.04 -17.92
C ARG A 39 8.84 -1.48 -18.28
N ASN A 40 7.82 -2.24 -18.60
CA ASN A 40 7.95 -3.56 -19.20
C ASN A 40 7.94 -3.49 -20.75
N ALA A 41 8.72 -2.58 -21.34
CA ALA A 41 8.64 -2.29 -22.78
C ALA A 41 9.12 -3.45 -23.68
N ASN A 42 9.91 -4.41 -23.16
CA ASN A 42 10.58 -5.47 -23.94
C ASN A 42 10.70 -6.82 -23.21
N ARG A 43 9.61 -7.37 -22.66
CA ARG A 43 9.60 -8.68 -21.97
C ARG A 43 10.54 -8.77 -20.76
N ASN A 44 10.35 -7.87 -19.80
CA ASN A 44 11.09 -7.73 -18.54
C ASN A 44 12.50 -7.16 -18.72
N ALA A 45 12.65 -6.04 -19.43
CA ALA A 45 13.97 -5.46 -19.70
C ALA A 45 14.29 -4.19 -18.88
N PRO A 46 14.33 -4.22 -17.52
CA PRO A 46 14.69 -3.05 -16.72
C PRO A 46 16.10 -2.51 -17.04
N GLN A 47 16.96 -3.32 -17.66
CA GLN A 47 18.30 -2.96 -18.10
C GLN A 47 18.37 -2.09 -19.35
N GLN A 48 17.23 -1.71 -19.94
CA GLN A 48 17.16 -0.80 -21.09
C GLN A 48 16.21 0.39 -20.84
N GLU A 49 15.70 0.55 -19.62
CA GLU A 49 14.69 1.55 -19.29
C GLU A 49 15.12 2.29 -18.02
N TRP A 50 14.90 3.61 -18.01
CA TRP A 50 15.04 4.38 -16.79
C TRP A 50 13.80 4.21 -15.93
N PRO A 51 13.95 4.01 -14.61
CA PRO A 51 12.83 4.19 -13.71
C PRO A 51 12.24 5.59 -13.84
N HIS A 52 10.94 5.72 -13.65
CA HIS A 52 10.22 6.96 -13.86
C HIS A 52 9.05 7.12 -12.88
N LEU A 53 8.57 8.34 -12.74
CA LEU A 53 7.31 8.65 -12.09
C LEU A 53 6.18 8.40 -13.10
N PHE A 54 5.35 7.40 -12.81
CA PHE A 54 4.31 6.92 -13.73
C PHE A 54 3.29 7.98 -14.18
N THR A 55 3.08 9.03 -13.39
CA THR A 55 2.07 10.06 -13.71
C THR A 55 2.53 11.04 -14.80
N GLN A 56 3.85 11.23 -14.96
CA GLN A 56 4.41 12.25 -15.86
C GLN A 56 5.47 11.71 -16.81
N GLU A 57 5.82 10.42 -16.73
CA GLU A 57 6.96 9.84 -17.43
C GLU A 57 8.28 10.58 -17.10
N HIS A 58 8.33 11.22 -15.92
CA HIS A 58 9.50 11.92 -15.40
C HIS A 58 10.56 10.92 -15.00
N ILE A 59 11.77 11.05 -15.57
CA ILE A 59 12.86 10.12 -15.31
C ILE A 59 13.28 10.25 -13.85
N LEU A 60 13.29 9.13 -13.12
CA LEU A 60 13.83 8.99 -11.77
C LEU A 60 15.04 8.07 -11.88
N ALA A 61 16.10 8.53 -12.56
CA ALA A 61 17.18 7.63 -12.95
C ALA A 61 17.80 6.97 -11.71
N TRP A 62 17.73 5.64 -11.76
CA TRP A 62 18.32 4.72 -10.82
C TRP A 62 18.96 3.63 -11.67
N ASN A 63 20.28 3.55 -11.55
CA ASN A 63 21.11 2.74 -12.40
C ASN A 63 21.73 1.62 -11.56
N ALA A 64 21.85 0.42 -12.12
CA ALA A 64 22.57 -0.65 -11.46
C ALA A 64 23.25 -1.63 -12.43
N MET A 65 24.48 -1.99 -12.07
CA MET A 65 25.37 -2.87 -12.85
C MET A 65 25.93 -4.00 -11.97
N ILE A 66 26.33 -5.09 -12.63
CA ILE A 66 27.14 -6.17 -12.07
C ILE A 66 28.37 -6.38 -12.96
N ARG A 67 29.51 -6.70 -12.39
CA ARG A 67 30.72 -7.06 -13.12
C ARG A 67 31.07 -8.50 -12.77
N VAL A 68 31.19 -9.35 -13.80
CA VAL A 68 31.49 -10.78 -13.67
C VAL A 68 32.80 -11.04 -14.41
N ASP A 69 33.83 -11.49 -13.69
CA ASP A 69 35.17 -11.78 -14.25
C ASP A 69 35.74 -10.66 -15.11
N GLY A 70 35.55 -9.44 -14.64
CA GLY A 70 36.05 -8.26 -15.32
C GLY A 70 35.08 -7.61 -16.31
N GLN A 71 33.99 -8.29 -16.67
CA GLN A 71 33.04 -7.85 -17.69
C GLN A 71 31.80 -7.19 -17.06
N PRO A 72 31.49 -5.93 -17.39
CA PRO A 72 30.33 -5.23 -16.83
C PRO A 72 29.04 -5.59 -17.58
N TYR A 73 27.96 -5.76 -16.81
CA TYR A 73 26.60 -5.99 -17.27
C TYR A 73 25.62 -5.01 -16.61
N GLN A 74 24.84 -4.30 -17.41
CA GLN A 74 23.73 -3.46 -17.00
C GLN A 74 22.52 -4.33 -16.64
N TRP A 75 21.88 -4.05 -15.51
CA TRP A 75 20.64 -4.75 -15.12
C TRP A 75 19.48 -3.85 -14.69
N LEU A 76 19.70 -2.55 -14.46
CA LEU A 76 18.65 -1.53 -14.28
C LEU A 76 19.11 -0.18 -14.84
N GLY A 77 18.32 0.51 -15.66
CA GLY A 77 18.69 1.78 -16.30
C GLY A 77 18.91 1.62 -17.80
N ASN A 78 19.38 2.67 -18.49
CA ASN A 78 19.57 2.63 -19.95
C ASN A 78 20.91 3.25 -20.36
N LEU A 79 21.96 2.43 -20.45
CA LEU A 79 23.32 2.87 -20.76
C LEU A 79 24.02 1.94 -21.76
N ASN A 80 24.86 2.53 -22.62
CA ASN A 80 25.65 1.83 -23.64
C ASN A 80 27.12 1.59 -23.23
N ILE A 81 27.42 1.51 -21.93
CA ILE A 81 28.80 1.35 -21.41
C ILE A 81 29.09 -0.06 -20.86
N ALA A 82 28.09 -0.94 -20.84
CA ALA A 82 28.14 -2.29 -20.32
C ALA A 82 27.29 -3.22 -21.21
N ASN A 83 27.53 -4.53 -21.14
CA ASN A 83 26.66 -5.50 -21.81
C ASN A 83 25.27 -5.49 -21.16
N PHE A 84 24.19 -5.71 -21.91
CA PHE A 84 22.90 -5.92 -21.26
C PHE A 84 22.83 -7.32 -20.63
N SER A 85 22.42 -7.39 -19.36
CA SER A 85 21.96 -8.63 -18.74
C SER A 85 20.63 -9.08 -19.34
N THR A 86 20.17 -10.28 -19.00
CA THR A 86 18.86 -10.81 -19.39
C THR A 86 18.04 -11.13 -18.15
N THR A 87 16.90 -10.47 -17.97
CA THR A 87 15.92 -10.87 -16.96
C THR A 87 15.20 -12.12 -17.41
N THR A 88 15.37 -13.21 -16.66
CA THR A 88 14.79 -14.52 -16.95
C THR A 88 13.40 -14.70 -16.34
N SER A 89 13.10 -14.01 -15.24
CA SER A 89 11.77 -13.93 -14.65
C SER A 89 11.58 -12.66 -13.82
N SER A 90 10.32 -12.27 -13.68
CA SER A 90 9.85 -11.23 -12.77
C SER A 90 8.74 -11.80 -11.90
N GLU A 91 8.70 -11.39 -10.63
CA GLU A 91 7.69 -11.76 -9.65
C GLU A 91 7.31 -10.51 -8.85
N ILE A 92 6.01 -10.35 -8.59
CA ILE A 92 5.47 -9.25 -7.80
C ILE A 92 4.64 -9.81 -6.67
N THR A 93 5.01 -9.42 -5.47
CA THR A 93 4.27 -9.68 -4.24
C THR A 93 3.70 -8.35 -3.71
N PRO A 94 2.81 -8.39 -2.69
CA PRO A 94 2.30 -7.18 -2.07
C PRO A 94 3.41 -6.20 -1.63
N THR A 95 4.55 -6.69 -1.13
CA THR A 95 5.66 -5.82 -0.68
C THR A 95 6.86 -5.74 -1.62
N SER A 96 6.99 -6.64 -2.60
CA SER A 96 8.23 -6.79 -3.36
C SER A 96 8.04 -6.89 -4.87
N THR A 97 9.05 -6.45 -5.61
CA THR A 97 9.26 -6.77 -7.02
C THR A 97 10.61 -7.44 -7.15
N ILE A 98 10.63 -8.66 -7.70
CA ILE A 98 11.81 -9.53 -7.74
C ILE A 98 12.14 -9.85 -9.20
N PHE A 99 13.38 -9.59 -9.59
CA PHE A 99 13.91 -9.96 -10.89
C PHE A 99 14.96 -11.05 -10.74
N THR A 100 14.83 -12.13 -11.51
CA THR A 100 15.90 -13.13 -11.66
C THR A 100 16.68 -12.83 -12.93
N ILE A 101 17.94 -12.45 -12.80
CA ILE A 101 18.75 -11.84 -13.85
C ILE A 101 19.95 -12.73 -14.18
N GLN A 102 20.22 -12.89 -15.47
CA GLN A 102 21.40 -13.55 -16.03
C GLN A 102 22.41 -12.51 -16.53
N ALA A 103 23.63 -12.54 -16.01
CA ALA A 103 24.75 -11.71 -16.41
C ALA A 103 25.99 -12.57 -16.69
N GLY A 104 26.28 -12.83 -17.97
CA GLY A 104 27.34 -13.76 -18.34
C GLY A 104 27.10 -15.16 -17.74
N PRO A 105 28.10 -15.79 -17.09
CA PRO A 105 27.95 -17.10 -16.45
C PRO A 105 27.22 -17.08 -15.09
N MET A 106 26.80 -15.89 -14.62
CA MET A 106 26.22 -15.72 -13.29
C MET A 106 24.74 -15.32 -13.36
N LYS A 107 23.90 -16.08 -12.66
CA LYS A 107 22.51 -15.72 -12.35
C LYS A 107 22.42 -15.17 -10.93
N PHE A 108 21.56 -14.19 -10.71
CA PHE A 108 21.28 -13.63 -9.38
C PHE A 108 19.85 -13.09 -9.29
N LYS A 109 19.43 -12.70 -8.08
CA LYS A 109 18.17 -12.02 -7.83
C LYS A 109 18.39 -10.58 -7.40
N ALA A 110 17.65 -9.65 -7.99
CA ALA A 110 17.51 -8.28 -7.52
C ALA A 110 16.07 -8.08 -7.01
N THR A 111 15.93 -7.62 -5.77
CA THR A 111 14.62 -7.42 -5.14
C THR A 111 14.47 -5.98 -4.69
N PHE A 112 13.41 -5.35 -5.18
CA PHE A 112 12.92 -4.06 -4.72
C PHE A 112 11.85 -4.32 -3.65
N PHE A 113 12.16 -3.98 -2.41
CA PHE A 113 11.34 -4.31 -1.25
C PHE A 113 10.84 -3.04 -0.56
N THR A 114 9.52 -2.87 -0.53
CA THR A 114 8.82 -1.82 0.22
C THR A 114 8.14 -2.44 1.44
N PRO A 115 8.68 -2.29 2.66
CA PRO A 115 8.00 -2.76 3.86
C PRO A 115 6.61 -2.13 4.04
N ILE A 116 5.62 -2.98 4.30
CA ILE A 116 4.25 -2.61 4.67
C ILE A 116 3.97 -3.19 6.06
N GLU A 117 3.81 -2.31 7.03
CA GLU A 117 3.79 -2.59 8.47
C GLU A 117 2.57 -1.92 9.14
N PRO A 118 1.33 -2.21 8.71
CA PRO A 118 0.14 -1.42 9.09
C PRO A 118 -0.15 -1.36 10.60
N ASN A 119 0.41 -2.29 11.38
CA ASN A 119 0.26 -2.35 12.84
C ASN A 119 1.38 -1.64 13.62
N ASP A 120 2.41 -1.12 12.94
CA ASP A 120 3.51 -0.36 13.53
C ASP A 120 3.64 0.97 12.77
N TYR A 121 2.99 2.02 13.28
CA TYR A 121 2.98 3.34 12.64
C TYR A 121 4.38 3.97 12.55
N THR A 122 5.28 3.64 13.48
CA THR A 122 6.67 4.10 13.41
C THR A 122 7.32 3.52 12.16
N ARG A 123 7.29 2.20 11.97
CA ARG A 123 7.89 1.55 10.79
C ARG A 123 7.15 1.86 9.50
N GLN A 124 5.82 1.90 9.52
CA GLN A 124 5.01 2.19 8.34
C GLN A 124 5.28 3.59 7.78
N SER A 125 5.55 4.57 8.66
CA SER A 125 5.77 5.97 8.25
C SER A 125 7.21 6.31 7.87
N ILE A 126 8.18 5.38 8.01
CA ILE A 126 9.54 5.59 7.50
C ILE A 126 9.49 5.66 5.97
N PRO A 127 9.91 6.76 5.33
CA PRO A 127 9.76 6.96 3.88
C PRO A 127 10.93 6.35 3.08
N PHE A 128 11.29 5.12 3.41
CA PHE A 128 12.40 4.39 2.79
C PHE A 128 11.95 3.04 2.20
N THR A 129 12.67 2.61 1.17
CA THR A 129 12.56 1.30 0.52
C THR A 129 13.94 0.66 0.41
N TYR A 130 13.99 -0.66 0.25
CA TYR A 130 15.24 -1.39 0.02
C TYR A 130 15.36 -1.81 -1.45
N LEU A 131 16.59 -1.79 -1.94
CA LEU A 131 17.03 -2.62 -3.06
C LEU A 131 18.07 -3.60 -2.52
N PHE A 132 17.92 -4.89 -2.82
CA PHE A 132 18.96 -5.86 -2.47
C PHE A 132 19.21 -6.90 -3.55
N VAL A 133 20.46 -7.40 -3.57
CA VAL A 133 20.93 -8.42 -4.49
C VAL A 133 21.44 -9.65 -3.73
N ASN A 134 20.99 -10.83 -4.12
CA ASN A 134 21.39 -12.11 -3.53
C ASN A 134 21.18 -13.30 -4.49
N GLY A 135 21.37 -14.53 -3.98
CA GLY A 135 20.98 -15.76 -4.67
C GLY A 135 21.80 -16.02 -5.93
N PHE A 136 23.11 -15.88 -5.82
CA PHE A 136 24.05 -16.05 -6.93
C PHE A 136 24.16 -17.53 -7.33
N VAL A 137 24.05 -17.84 -8.61
CA VAL A 137 24.18 -19.20 -9.15
C VAL A 137 25.05 -19.13 -10.39
N THR A 138 26.11 -19.94 -10.43
CA THR A 138 26.92 -20.13 -11.63
C THR A 138 26.32 -21.20 -12.52
N ASP A 139 26.27 -20.95 -13.83
CA ASP A 139 25.80 -21.91 -14.82
C ASP A 139 26.88 -22.93 -15.23
N ASP A 140 28.17 -22.59 -15.06
CA ASP A 140 29.30 -23.44 -15.50
C ASP A 140 29.94 -24.24 -14.34
N GLY A 141 29.50 -23.99 -13.10
CA GLY A 141 30.00 -24.66 -11.90
C GLY A 141 31.35 -24.14 -11.42
N ASN A 142 31.88 -23.04 -11.97
CA ASN A 142 33.15 -22.46 -11.59
C ASN A 142 33.00 -21.26 -10.62
N PRO A 143 34.04 -20.94 -9.84
CA PRO A 143 34.09 -19.68 -9.11
C PRO A 143 34.20 -18.47 -10.04
N HIS A 144 33.47 -17.40 -9.72
CA HIS A 144 33.52 -16.13 -10.47
C HIS A 144 33.74 -14.94 -9.54
N THR A 145 34.45 -13.92 -10.03
CA THR A 145 34.65 -12.66 -9.30
C THR A 145 33.50 -11.69 -9.58
N ILE A 146 32.91 -11.13 -8.52
CA ILE A 146 31.69 -10.33 -8.62
C ILE A 146 31.87 -8.95 -7.97
N GLN A 147 31.56 -7.90 -8.73
CA GLN A 147 31.37 -6.55 -8.20
C GLN A 147 29.97 -6.04 -8.55
N LEU A 148 29.34 -5.30 -7.66
CA LEU A 148 28.05 -4.67 -7.88
C LEU A 148 28.17 -3.15 -7.84
N TYR A 149 27.29 -2.47 -8.55
CA TYR A 149 27.20 -1.02 -8.57
C TYR A 149 25.76 -0.56 -8.62
N SER A 150 25.46 0.53 -7.93
CA SER A 150 24.19 1.22 -8.06
C SER A 150 24.34 2.71 -7.78
N ASP A 151 23.62 3.54 -8.53
CA ASP A 151 23.56 4.99 -8.38
C ASP A 151 22.14 5.54 -8.56
N ILE A 152 21.89 6.70 -7.96
CA ILE A 152 20.73 7.55 -8.27
C ILE A 152 21.21 8.92 -8.75
N THR A 153 20.32 9.68 -9.37
CA THR A 153 20.58 11.01 -9.92
C THR A 153 19.80 12.13 -9.22
N GLY A 154 19.86 13.35 -9.75
CA GLY A 154 19.21 14.54 -9.19
C GLY A 154 17.69 14.63 -9.36
N GLU A 155 17.10 13.86 -10.27
CA GLU A 155 15.69 14.00 -10.66
C GLU A 155 14.69 13.61 -9.54
N TRP A 156 15.18 12.97 -8.48
CA TRP A 156 14.37 12.56 -7.33
C TRP A 156 13.90 13.71 -6.43
N ILE A 157 14.54 14.88 -6.51
CA ILE A 157 14.28 16.02 -5.61
C ILE A 157 13.47 17.15 -6.25
N SER A 158 13.21 17.07 -7.55
CA SER A 158 12.45 18.08 -8.30
C SER A 158 12.03 17.54 -9.66
N HIS A 159 10.84 17.92 -10.11
CA HIS A 159 10.42 17.67 -11.49
C HIS A 159 11.16 18.61 -12.48
N ASP A 160 11.55 19.80 -12.02
CA ASP A 160 12.32 20.76 -12.82
C ASP A 160 13.80 20.36 -12.85
N THR A 161 14.23 19.81 -13.99
CA THR A 161 15.64 19.39 -14.17
C THR A 161 16.64 20.55 -14.23
N SER A 162 16.18 21.81 -14.23
CA SER A 162 17.05 22.99 -14.07
C SER A 162 17.31 23.37 -12.60
N THR A 163 16.63 22.72 -11.65
CA THR A 163 16.77 22.96 -10.21
C THR A 163 18.22 22.82 -9.77
N GLN A 164 18.76 23.89 -9.18
CA GLN A 164 20.08 23.88 -8.54
C GLN A 164 20.05 22.98 -7.32
N MET A 165 21.01 22.07 -7.22
CA MET A 165 21.07 21.10 -6.12
C MET A 165 22.24 21.42 -5.19
N GLN A 166 22.11 20.98 -3.95
CA GLN A 166 23.24 20.79 -3.05
C GLN A 166 23.23 19.35 -2.52
N TRP A 167 24.40 18.85 -2.13
CA TRP A 167 24.51 17.46 -1.67
C TRP A 167 25.66 17.23 -0.70
N GLY A 168 25.58 16.10 0.01
CA GLY A 168 26.59 15.66 0.94
C GLY A 168 26.78 14.15 0.94
N THR A 169 27.77 13.71 1.70
CA THR A 169 28.04 12.29 1.95
C THR A 169 28.45 12.16 3.39
N GLN A 170 27.76 11.27 4.10
CA GLN A 170 28.09 10.86 5.45
C GLN A 170 28.75 9.50 5.35
N ASP A 171 29.96 9.40 5.88
CA ASP A 171 30.74 8.16 5.94
C ASP A 171 31.06 7.87 7.41
N SER A 172 30.19 7.07 8.04
CA SER A 172 30.39 6.62 9.42
C SER A 172 31.26 5.36 9.40
N PRO A 173 32.45 5.36 10.06
CA PRO A 173 33.50 4.34 9.86
C PRO A 173 33.04 2.88 9.92
N ASP A 174 32.08 2.55 10.81
CA ASP A 174 31.68 1.16 11.08
C ASP A 174 30.16 0.90 10.98
N ASN A 175 29.38 1.85 10.48
CA ASN A 175 27.91 1.73 10.44
C ASN A 175 27.37 1.73 9.01
N MET A 176 27.37 2.91 8.38
CA MET A 176 26.75 3.12 7.08
C MET A 176 27.45 4.23 6.32
N VAL A 177 27.28 4.23 5.00
CA VAL A 177 27.56 5.38 4.15
C VAL A 177 26.25 5.78 3.50
N TYR A 178 25.95 7.08 3.49
CA TYR A 178 24.84 7.59 2.69
C TYR A 178 25.20 8.89 1.97
N HIS A 179 24.61 9.04 0.79
CA HIS A 179 24.55 10.29 0.06
C HIS A 179 23.20 10.95 0.35
N HIS A 180 23.19 12.28 0.42
CA HIS A 180 21.95 13.06 0.44
C HIS A 180 22.06 14.21 -0.53
N LEU A 181 20.94 14.56 -1.16
CA LEU A 181 20.83 15.72 -2.02
C LEU A 181 19.43 16.34 -1.88
N GLU A 182 19.37 17.64 -2.12
CA GLU A 182 18.18 18.47 -1.99
C GLU A 182 18.27 19.69 -2.89
N PRO A 183 17.15 20.36 -3.20
CA PRO A 183 17.20 21.64 -3.90
C PRO A 183 18.00 22.66 -3.06
N ARG A 184 18.84 23.46 -3.70
CA ARG A 184 19.55 24.55 -3.02
C ARG A 184 18.58 25.59 -2.45
N ASP A 185 17.47 25.80 -3.17
CA ASP A 185 16.40 26.73 -2.83
C ASP A 185 15.05 25.95 -2.76
N PRO A 186 14.79 25.15 -1.69
CA PRO A 186 13.59 24.31 -1.60
C PRO A 186 12.29 25.10 -1.60
N LYS A 187 11.29 24.61 -2.33
CA LYS A 187 9.94 25.20 -2.36
C LYS A 187 9.03 24.41 -1.42
N SER A 188 9.05 24.79 -0.15
CA SER A 188 8.29 24.10 0.91
C SER A 188 6.81 23.92 0.55
N LEU A 189 6.31 22.70 0.74
CA LEU A 189 4.92 22.29 0.55
C LEU A 189 4.36 22.55 -0.85
N ILE A 190 5.22 22.48 -1.87
CA ILE A 190 4.83 22.58 -3.28
C ILE A 190 4.83 21.19 -3.92
N ASP A 191 3.66 20.81 -4.45
CA ASP A 191 3.51 19.73 -5.43
C ASP A 191 3.74 20.29 -6.84
N ASN A 192 4.62 19.64 -7.59
CA ASN A 192 4.85 19.90 -8.99
C ASN A 192 4.70 18.60 -9.78
N ALA A 193 3.51 18.38 -10.32
CA ALA A 193 3.19 17.22 -11.14
C ALA A 193 3.49 15.88 -10.42
N ASP A 194 2.97 15.75 -9.20
CA ASP A 194 3.19 14.61 -8.30
C ASP A 194 4.64 14.42 -7.80
N SER A 195 5.51 15.41 -8.01
CA SER A 195 6.84 15.49 -7.38
C SER A 195 6.83 16.55 -6.28
N ALA A 196 7.54 16.30 -5.19
CA ALA A 196 7.74 17.28 -4.13
C ALA A 196 8.95 18.17 -4.44
N GLU A 197 8.82 19.48 -4.26
CA GLU A 197 9.89 20.46 -4.51
C GLU A 197 10.65 20.87 -3.23
N ASP A 198 10.43 20.13 -2.13
CA ASP A 198 11.01 20.33 -0.80
C ASP A 198 11.57 19.04 -0.18
N ALA A 199 11.80 18.02 -1.00
CA ALA A 199 12.30 16.73 -0.54
C ALA A 199 13.84 16.69 -0.51
N THR A 200 14.37 15.99 0.49
CA THR A 200 15.75 15.50 0.52
C THR A 200 15.73 14.01 0.24
N VAL A 201 16.43 13.57 -0.80
CA VAL A 201 16.60 12.14 -1.09
C VAL A 201 17.87 11.62 -0.43
N TYR A 202 17.79 10.42 0.13
CA TYR A 202 18.87 9.71 0.78
C TYR A 202 19.10 8.38 0.07
N TYR A 203 20.35 8.12 -0.31
CA TYR A 203 20.78 6.84 -0.86
C TYR A 203 21.88 6.25 0.00
N ALA A 204 21.60 5.12 0.64
CA ALA A 204 22.41 4.59 1.73
C ALA A 204 22.79 3.13 1.53
N ALA A 205 23.92 2.72 2.10
CA ALA A 205 24.37 1.34 2.16
C ALA A 205 25.03 1.05 3.53
N PRO A 206 24.87 -0.16 4.10
CA PRO A 206 25.59 -0.55 5.30
C PRO A 206 27.08 -0.70 4.98
N LYS A 207 27.95 -0.34 5.94
CA LYS A 207 29.39 -0.59 5.82
C LYS A 207 29.64 -2.09 5.66
N ARG A 208 30.48 -2.45 4.69
CA ARG A 208 30.94 -3.83 4.46
C ARG A 208 32.29 -3.85 3.75
N PRO A 209 33.05 -4.96 3.83
CA PRO A 209 34.25 -5.15 3.02
C PRO A 209 33.95 -4.96 1.53
N GLY A 210 34.89 -4.32 0.81
CA GLY A 210 34.76 -4.06 -0.62
C GLY A 210 33.83 -2.89 -0.99
N LEU A 211 33.16 -2.25 -0.02
CA LEU A 211 32.36 -1.05 -0.29
C LEU A 211 33.27 0.14 -0.64
N THR A 212 32.99 0.74 -1.78
CA THR A 212 33.53 2.04 -2.20
C THR A 212 32.38 2.93 -2.67
N TRP A 213 32.57 4.25 -2.62
CA TRP A 213 31.55 5.22 -3.00
C TRP A 213 32.14 6.38 -3.78
N GLN A 214 31.29 7.08 -4.53
CA GLN A 214 31.67 8.30 -5.24
C GLN A 214 30.44 9.15 -5.56
N THR A 215 30.56 10.46 -5.40
CA THR A 215 29.68 11.44 -6.04
C THR A 215 30.42 12.13 -7.17
N GLY A 216 29.74 12.45 -8.27
CA GLY A 216 30.38 13.03 -9.45
C GLY A 216 29.48 13.00 -10.69
N ALA A 217 30.05 13.26 -11.87
CA ALA A 217 29.33 13.07 -13.12
C ALA A 217 29.10 11.56 -13.39
N ASP A 218 27.96 11.23 -13.99
CA ASP A 218 27.58 9.89 -14.38
C ASP A 218 28.65 9.19 -15.24
N THR A 219 29.18 9.90 -16.22
CA THR A 219 30.24 9.42 -17.12
C THR A 219 31.53 9.10 -16.38
N ASP A 220 31.85 9.79 -15.28
CA ASP A 220 33.06 9.49 -14.50
C ASP A 220 32.85 8.26 -13.61
N CYS A 221 31.74 8.22 -12.86
CA CYS A 221 31.49 7.19 -11.86
C CYS A 221 31.15 5.84 -12.52
N ARG A 222 30.24 5.85 -13.51
CA ARG A 222 29.74 4.63 -14.16
C ARG A 222 30.83 3.99 -15.04
N ILE A 223 31.58 4.78 -15.81
CA ILE A 223 32.71 4.26 -16.63
C ILE A 223 33.83 3.73 -15.73
N ARG A 224 34.12 4.41 -14.61
CA ARG A 224 35.11 3.92 -13.65
C ARG A 224 34.72 2.54 -13.14
N PHE A 225 33.49 2.37 -12.64
CA PHE A 225 33.03 1.06 -12.19
C PHE A 225 33.12 0.01 -13.30
N ALA A 226 32.65 0.33 -14.51
CA ALA A 226 32.69 -0.60 -15.64
C ALA A 226 34.13 -1.10 -15.94
N LYS A 227 35.14 -0.23 -15.78
CA LYS A 227 36.55 -0.55 -16.02
C LYS A 227 37.23 -1.26 -14.85
N SER A 228 37.08 -0.75 -13.62
CA SER A 228 37.86 -1.20 -12.45
C SER A 228 37.09 -2.03 -11.44
N GLY A 229 35.75 -2.05 -11.51
CA GLY A 229 34.89 -2.71 -10.51
C GLY A 229 34.79 -1.97 -9.17
N SER A 230 35.36 -0.78 -9.05
CA SER A 230 35.46 -0.02 -7.80
C SER A 230 35.41 1.49 -8.01
N LEU A 231 35.09 2.22 -6.95
CA LEU A 231 35.09 3.69 -6.89
C LEU A 231 36.27 4.19 -6.04
N ILE A 232 36.49 5.50 -6.02
CA ILE A 232 37.69 6.11 -5.40
C ILE A 232 37.45 6.75 -4.03
N ASN A 233 36.27 6.57 -3.41
CA ASN A 233 35.91 7.15 -2.12
C ASN A 233 36.07 8.68 -2.10
N SER A 234 35.52 9.33 -3.12
CA SER A 234 35.65 10.76 -3.33
C SER A 234 34.30 11.46 -3.35
N LYS A 235 34.26 12.64 -2.75
CA LYS A 235 33.12 13.55 -2.77
C LYS A 235 33.34 14.64 -3.83
N ASP A 236 32.41 14.76 -4.76
CA ASP A 236 32.29 15.96 -5.60
C ASP A 236 31.67 17.09 -4.78
N THR A 237 32.30 18.27 -4.81
CA THR A 237 31.85 19.49 -4.12
C THR A 237 31.38 20.58 -5.09
N ASN A 238 31.35 20.30 -6.39
CA ASN A 238 30.92 21.26 -7.41
C ASN A 238 29.41 21.14 -7.65
N PHE A 239 28.64 21.75 -6.75
CA PHE A 239 27.18 21.82 -6.82
C PHE A 239 26.67 22.41 -8.14
N ARG A 240 25.64 21.80 -8.72
CA ARG A 240 25.10 22.14 -10.05
C ARG A 240 23.66 21.64 -10.22
N PRO A 241 22.95 22.07 -11.28
CA PRO A 241 21.62 21.56 -11.62
C PRO A 241 21.54 20.07 -11.88
N VAL A 242 20.33 19.52 -11.76
CA VAL A 242 19.99 18.12 -12.11
C VAL A 242 20.48 17.76 -13.51
N ASN A 243 20.23 18.61 -14.51
CA ASN A 243 20.56 18.37 -15.91
C ASN A 243 22.00 18.72 -16.33
N SER A 244 22.89 19.08 -15.40
CA SER A 244 24.25 19.54 -15.73
C SER A 244 25.31 18.56 -15.26
N LYS A 245 26.09 17.99 -16.20
CA LYS A 245 27.07 16.91 -15.93
C LYS A 245 26.49 15.87 -14.98
N TRP A 246 25.43 15.21 -15.47
CA TRP A 246 24.44 14.43 -14.73
C TRP A 246 24.98 13.90 -13.40
N PRO A 247 24.67 14.57 -12.27
CA PRO A 247 25.24 14.21 -10.99
C PRO A 247 24.70 12.86 -10.52
N VAL A 248 25.60 11.94 -10.15
CA VAL A 248 25.25 10.62 -9.60
C VAL A 248 25.81 10.43 -8.21
N PHE A 249 25.08 9.63 -7.43
CA PHE A 249 25.36 9.31 -6.03
C PHE A 249 25.49 7.80 -5.91
N SER A 250 26.74 7.32 -5.92
CA SER A 250 27.03 5.96 -6.32
C SER A 250 27.79 5.12 -5.29
N PHE A 251 27.42 3.85 -5.23
CA PHE A 251 28.10 2.81 -4.45
C PHE A 251 28.61 1.72 -5.38
N ALA A 252 29.79 1.17 -5.07
CA ALA A 252 30.30 -0.07 -5.64
C ALA A 252 30.72 -1.03 -4.53
N ILE A 253 30.44 -2.32 -4.70
CA ILE A 253 30.70 -3.34 -3.68
C ILE A 253 31.40 -4.52 -4.36
N ASP A 254 32.64 -4.79 -3.97
CA ASP A 254 33.38 -5.98 -4.39
C ASP A 254 33.09 -7.15 -3.43
N LEU A 255 32.50 -8.23 -3.98
CA LEU A 255 32.19 -9.45 -3.26
C LEU A 255 33.33 -10.47 -3.33
N GLY A 256 34.36 -10.20 -4.14
CA GLY A 256 35.42 -11.16 -4.41
C GLY A 256 34.90 -12.37 -5.20
N SER A 257 35.48 -13.55 -4.95
CA SER A 257 35.11 -14.79 -5.64
C SER A 257 33.92 -15.48 -4.97
N ILE A 258 32.85 -15.70 -5.73
CA ILE A 258 31.69 -16.51 -5.34
C ILE A 258 31.86 -17.91 -5.95
N THR A 259 31.71 -18.96 -5.13
CA THR A 259 31.78 -20.36 -5.57
C THR A 259 30.38 -20.97 -5.66
N PRO A 260 30.18 -22.10 -6.36
CA PRO A 260 28.88 -22.79 -6.39
C PRO A 260 28.33 -23.15 -5.00
N THR A 261 29.21 -23.29 -4.00
CA THR A 261 28.85 -23.74 -2.65
C THR A 261 28.80 -22.62 -1.60
N THR A 262 29.18 -21.39 -1.95
CA THR A 262 29.23 -20.27 -1.01
C THR A 262 28.35 -19.12 -1.49
N GLN A 263 27.53 -18.59 -0.59
CA GLN A 263 26.72 -17.39 -0.84
C GLN A 263 27.20 -16.25 0.05
N PRO A 264 27.44 -15.05 -0.51
CA PRO A 264 27.68 -13.88 0.31
C PRO A 264 26.37 -13.42 0.98
N ASP A 265 26.50 -12.67 2.06
CA ASP A 265 25.36 -11.93 2.62
C ASP A 265 24.79 -10.96 1.57
N PRO A 266 23.45 -10.76 1.55
CA PRO A 266 22.80 -9.86 0.61
C PRO A 266 23.47 -8.50 0.56
N VAL A 267 23.62 -7.96 -0.64
CA VAL A 267 24.03 -6.57 -0.84
C VAL A 267 22.80 -5.70 -0.77
N VAL A 268 22.79 -4.68 0.08
CA VAL A 268 21.61 -3.88 0.41
C VAL A 268 21.89 -2.40 0.19
N TRP A 269 20.96 -1.74 -0.47
CA TRP A 269 20.86 -0.28 -0.53
C TRP A 269 19.50 0.14 0.01
N ALA A 270 19.43 1.31 0.63
CA ALA A 270 18.20 1.97 1.01
C ALA A 270 18.04 3.27 0.22
N LEU A 271 16.83 3.51 -0.27
CA LEU A 271 16.42 4.73 -0.94
C LEU A 271 15.28 5.36 -0.14
N GLY A 272 15.47 6.59 0.31
CA GLY A 272 14.43 7.34 1.02
C GLY A 272 14.23 8.74 0.46
N LEU A 273 12.97 9.19 0.46
CA LEU A 273 12.58 10.54 0.05
C LEU A 273 11.90 11.20 1.24
N VAL A 274 12.63 12.10 1.90
CA VAL A 274 12.25 12.65 3.20
C VAL A 274 11.78 14.09 3.02
N ARG A 275 10.66 14.42 3.65
CA ARG A 275 10.10 15.77 3.71
C ARG A 275 9.81 16.12 5.17
N ASP A 276 10.00 17.38 5.54
CA ASP A 276 9.73 17.87 6.89
C ASP A 276 9.41 19.38 6.85
N PRO A 277 8.14 19.80 7.05
CA PRO A 277 6.96 18.98 7.34
C PRO A 277 6.47 18.15 6.13
N LEU A 278 5.62 17.14 6.39
CA LEU A 278 4.95 16.37 5.33
C LEU A 278 3.75 17.13 4.77
N VAL A 279 2.93 17.69 5.67
CA VAL A 279 1.75 18.49 5.34
C VAL A 279 1.61 19.67 6.30
N ASN A 280 0.87 20.67 5.86
CA ASN A 280 0.43 21.76 6.72
C ASN A 280 -1.10 21.77 6.73
N TYR A 281 -1.72 21.50 7.87
CA TYR A 281 -3.16 21.26 7.97
C TYR A 281 -3.84 22.36 8.79
N SER A 282 -5.02 22.81 8.39
CA SER A 282 -5.86 23.70 9.19
C SER A 282 -7.23 23.07 9.42
N ALA A 283 -7.64 22.98 10.68
CA ALA A 283 -9.02 22.65 11.06
C ALA A 283 -9.90 23.91 11.24
N GLY A 284 -9.41 25.08 10.79
CA GLY A 284 -10.10 26.37 10.92
C GLY A 284 -9.52 27.34 11.96
N SER A 285 -8.63 26.86 12.84
CA SER A 285 -7.96 27.67 13.88
C SER A 285 -6.55 28.12 13.51
N GLY A 286 -6.15 27.95 12.24
CA GLY A 286 -4.81 28.22 11.74
C GLY A 286 -4.07 26.94 11.31
N PHE A 287 -3.00 27.14 10.56
CA PHE A 287 -2.18 26.07 10.03
C PHE A 287 -1.27 25.45 11.10
N GLN A 288 -1.28 24.12 11.17
CA GLN A 288 -0.39 23.31 11.99
C GLN A 288 0.53 22.45 11.10
N PRO A 289 1.87 22.59 11.22
CA PRO A 289 2.79 21.72 10.53
C PRO A 289 2.71 20.31 11.10
N ARG A 290 2.65 19.33 10.20
CA ARG A 290 2.54 17.91 10.52
C ARG A 290 3.77 17.19 9.99
N ILE A 291 4.39 16.39 10.85
CA ILE A 291 5.62 15.65 10.55
C ILE A 291 5.31 14.15 10.50
N GLY A 292 6.18 13.36 9.87
CA GLY A 292 6.01 11.90 9.81
C GLY A 292 5.99 11.27 11.21
N TYR A 293 5.13 10.26 11.41
CA TYR A 293 4.96 9.60 12.70
C TYR A 293 6.28 9.02 13.24
N TYR A 294 7.17 8.56 12.37
CA TYR A 294 8.48 8.01 12.75
C TYR A 294 9.31 8.98 13.60
N TRP A 295 9.12 10.30 13.46
CA TRP A 295 9.77 11.30 14.32
C TRP A 295 9.35 11.25 15.79
N SER A 296 8.36 10.44 16.16
CA SER A 296 8.08 10.08 17.56
C SER A 296 9.20 9.23 18.18
N ALA A 297 9.88 8.41 17.36
CA ALA A 297 10.88 7.44 17.81
C ALA A 297 12.32 7.87 17.54
N TYR A 298 12.57 8.66 16.50
CA TYR A 298 13.92 9.02 16.05
C TYR A 298 14.25 10.50 16.32
N ARG A 299 15.52 10.80 16.58
CA ARG A 299 15.99 12.16 16.89
C ARG A 299 16.67 12.83 15.70
N SER A 300 17.25 12.05 14.82
CA SER A 300 17.96 12.51 13.63
C SER A 300 17.68 11.60 12.43
N ILE A 301 18.01 12.07 11.22
CA ILE A 301 17.93 11.22 10.03
C ILE A 301 18.95 10.06 10.09
N ASP A 302 20.09 10.27 10.76
CA ASP A 302 21.08 9.21 10.98
C ASP A 302 20.48 8.03 11.75
N ASP A 303 19.67 8.30 12.78
CA ASP A 303 18.99 7.25 13.53
C ASP A 303 18.00 6.47 12.65
N VAL A 304 17.26 7.18 11.79
CA VAL A 304 16.28 6.56 10.87
C VAL A 304 16.97 5.66 9.87
N ILE A 305 18.01 6.13 9.19
CA ILE A 305 18.74 5.35 8.19
C ILE A 305 19.46 4.17 8.86
N SER A 306 20.07 4.39 10.03
CA SER A 306 20.76 3.33 10.78
C SER A 306 19.79 2.24 11.24
N GLU A 307 18.63 2.59 11.79
CA GLU A 307 17.62 1.61 12.19
C GLU A 307 17.02 0.89 10.98
N PHE A 308 16.72 1.61 9.89
CA PHE A 308 16.20 0.99 8.67
C PHE A 308 17.20 -0.02 8.09
N LEU A 309 18.46 0.38 7.84
CA LEU A 309 19.48 -0.55 7.36
C LEU A 309 19.72 -1.72 8.31
N GLY A 310 19.75 -1.46 9.63
CA GLY A 310 19.94 -2.49 10.66
C GLY A 310 18.78 -3.49 10.77
N ASP A 311 17.55 -3.05 10.49
CA ASP A 311 16.35 -3.88 10.55
C ASP A 311 16.14 -4.73 9.29
N PHE A 312 16.92 -4.55 8.22
CA PHE A 312 16.73 -5.22 6.93
C PHE A 312 16.43 -6.73 7.02
N ALA A 313 17.21 -7.48 7.80
CA ALA A 313 17.02 -8.93 7.94
C ALA A 313 15.65 -9.27 8.57
N ASN A 314 15.24 -8.52 9.60
CA ASN A 314 13.96 -8.71 10.26
C ASN A 314 12.80 -8.20 9.41
N ALA A 315 12.98 -7.04 8.76
CA ALA A 315 12.01 -6.47 7.82
C ALA A 315 11.69 -7.46 6.70
N ARG A 316 12.69 -8.17 6.16
CA ARG A 316 12.46 -9.23 5.17
C ARG A 316 11.65 -10.40 5.70
N VAL A 317 11.89 -10.84 6.93
CA VAL A 317 11.11 -11.91 7.55
C VAL A 317 9.65 -11.48 7.74
N ARG A 318 9.43 -10.25 8.24
CA ARG A 318 8.07 -9.70 8.42
C ARG A 318 7.36 -9.47 7.09
N GLY A 319 8.05 -8.92 6.09
CA GLY A 319 7.55 -8.72 4.73
C GLY A 319 7.17 -10.03 4.05
N GLN A 320 8.01 -11.07 4.16
CA GLN A 320 7.68 -12.39 3.63
C GLN A 320 6.46 -12.99 4.34
N ALA A 321 6.40 -12.91 5.68
CA ALA A 321 5.24 -13.41 6.42
C ALA A 321 3.94 -12.67 6.06
N PHE A 322 4.03 -11.35 5.79
CA PHE A 322 2.92 -10.54 5.31
C PHE A 322 2.48 -10.98 3.91
N ASP A 323 3.42 -11.11 2.96
CA ASP A 323 3.14 -11.55 1.60
C ASP A 323 2.53 -12.96 1.58
N ASP A 324 3.14 -13.93 2.26
CA ASP A 324 2.68 -15.32 2.32
C ASP A 324 1.26 -15.40 2.91
N GLY A 325 0.98 -14.66 3.98
CA GLY A 325 -0.34 -14.63 4.61
C GLY A 325 -1.42 -14.05 3.69
N LEU A 326 -1.12 -12.94 3.03
CA LEU A 326 -2.06 -12.25 2.15
C LEU A 326 -2.30 -13.02 0.85
N LEU A 327 -1.23 -13.53 0.22
CA LEU A 327 -1.32 -14.32 -1.01
C LEU A 327 -2.02 -15.65 -0.79
N LYS A 328 -1.81 -16.31 0.36
CA LYS A 328 -2.56 -17.51 0.73
C LYS A 328 -4.06 -17.22 0.84
N ALA A 329 -4.44 -16.13 1.49
CA ALA A 329 -5.84 -15.74 1.63
C ALA A 329 -6.48 -15.39 0.27
N ALA A 330 -5.78 -14.63 -0.57
CA ALA A 330 -6.27 -14.25 -1.89
C ALA A 330 -6.33 -15.44 -2.87
N SER A 331 -5.32 -16.32 -2.87
CA SER A 331 -5.28 -17.51 -3.74
C SER A 331 -6.38 -18.53 -3.42
N ALA A 332 -6.95 -18.48 -2.22
CA ALA A 332 -8.12 -19.29 -1.87
C ALA A 332 -9.40 -18.84 -2.60
N ILE A 333 -9.42 -17.63 -3.15
CA ILE A 333 -10.49 -17.13 -4.03
C ILE A 333 -10.19 -17.48 -5.48
N SER A 334 -9.08 -16.96 -6.02
CA SER A 334 -8.50 -17.35 -7.31
C SER A 334 -7.05 -16.83 -7.40
N LEU A 335 -6.29 -17.34 -8.37
CA LEU A 335 -4.92 -16.88 -8.57
C LEU A 335 -4.86 -15.48 -9.19
N GLU A 336 -5.83 -15.13 -10.03
CA GLU A 336 -6.00 -13.80 -10.62
C GLU A 336 -6.29 -12.77 -9.54
N TYR A 337 -7.13 -13.12 -8.55
CA TYR A 337 -7.37 -12.26 -7.41
C TYR A 337 -6.09 -12.01 -6.60
N ALA A 338 -5.28 -13.04 -6.35
CA ALA A 338 -3.97 -12.88 -5.72
C ALA A 338 -3.03 -11.96 -6.54
N GLY A 339 -3.09 -12.05 -7.87
CA GLY A 339 -2.39 -11.16 -8.78
C GLY A 339 -2.81 -9.68 -8.63
N ILE A 340 -4.10 -9.40 -8.50
CA ILE A 340 -4.62 -8.03 -8.27
C ILE A 340 -4.13 -7.52 -6.91
N ILE A 341 -4.29 -8.31 -5.85
CA ILE A 341 -3.90 -7.94 -4.48
C ILE A 341 -2.40 -7.61 -4.39
N SER A 342 -1.55 -8.34 -5.11
CA SER A 342 -0.11 -8.07 -5.18
C SER A 342 0.21 -6.67 -5.71
N LEU A 343 -0.58 -6.14 -6.64
CA LEU A 343 -0.35 -4.84 -7.27
C LEU A 343 -0.92 -3.68 -6.46
N VAL A 344 -2.14 -3.82 -5.95
CA VAL A 344 -2.89 -2.70 -5.36
C VAL A 344 -2.46 -2.42 -3.91
N THR A 345 -1.85 -3.39 -3.22
CA THR A 345 -1.46 -3.23 -1.81
C THR A 345 -0.51 -2.05 -1.61
N ARG A 346 0.54 -1.92 -2.44
CA ARG A 346 1.45 -0.76 -2.39
C ARG A 346 0.77 0.55 -2.79
N GLN A 347 -0.16 0.54 -3.75
CA GLN A 347 -0.88 1.75 -4.18
C GLN A 347 -1.69 2.36 -3.03
N ILE A 348 -2.36 1.53 -2.24
CA ILE A 348 -3.15 1.97 -1.08
C ILE A 348 -2.25 2.68 -0.06
N PHE A 349 -1.17 2.02 0.37
CA PHE A 349 -0.30 2.58 1.41
C PHE A 349 0.52 3.78 0.94
N ALA A 350 0.95 3.79 -0.33
CA ALA A 350 1.70 4.92 -0.88
C ALA A 350 0.86 6.17 -1.07
N SER A 351 -0.47 6.10 -0.99
CA SER A 351 -1.33 7.29 -1.02
C SER A 351 -1.39 8.08 0.28
N MET A 352 -0.78 7.57 1.36
CA MET A 352 -1.00 8.08 2.72
C MET A 352 0.27 8.58 3.41
N ASP A 353 0.17 9.74 4.07
CA ASP A 353 1.11 10.19 5.09
C ASP A 353 0.53 9.98 6.50
N ILE A 354 1.21 9.16 7.31
CA ILE A 354 0.88 9.01 8.74
C ILE A 354 1.65 10.06 9.53
N THR A 355 0.93 10.98 10.17
CA THR A 355 1.54 12.17 10.76
C THR A 355 1.26 12.31 12.25
N ILE A 356 2.13 13.08 12.91
CA ILE A 356 1.94 13.66 14.25
C ILE A 356 2.11 15.19 14.18
N ALA A 357 1.64 15.92 15.17
CA ALA A 357 1.89 17.36 15.21
C ALA A 357 3.39 17.61 15.39
N ALA A 358 3.94 18.66 14.80
CA ALA A 358 5.35 18.97 14.95
C ALA A 358 5.77 19.13 16.44
N SER A 359 4.85 19.61 17.29
CA SER A 359 5.02 19.73 18.74
C SER A 359 5.10 18.39 19.49
N GLU A 360 4.74 17.28 18.86
CA GLU A 360 4.81 15.93 19.42
C GLU A 360 6.08 15.16 19.01
N ARG A 361 7.02 15.79 18.31
CA ARG A 361 8.31 15.18 17.95
C ARG A 361 8.97 14.54 19.18
N GLY A 362 9.37 13.28 19.05
CA GLY A 362 10.06 12.54 20.08
C GLY A 362 9.22 12.15 21.30
N ARG A 363 7.88 12.27 21.23
CA ARG A 363 6.96 11.71 22.22
C ARG A 363 6.78 10.22 21.96
N THR A 364 6.95 9.40 23.00
CA THR A 364 6.85 7.93 22.90
C THR A 364 5.44 7.41 22.60
N SER A 365 4.41 8.21 22.82
CA SER A 365 3.01 7.88 22.54
C SER A 365 2.28 9.15 22.10
N PRO A 366 2.50 9.60 20.85
CA PRO A 366 1.84 10.80 20.33
C PRO A 366 0.33 10.59 20.31
N SER A 367 -0.40 11.62 20.72
CA SER A 367 -1.86 11.58 20.89
C SER A 367 -2.61 12.19 19.72
N ASP A 368 -1.97 13.11 18.99
CA ASP A 368 -2.55 13.81 17.85
C ASP A 368 -2.05 13.16 16.54
N VAL A 369 -2.56 11.96 16.28
CA VAL A 369 -2.26 11.19 15.07
C VAL A 369 -3.31 11.47 14.01
N LYS A 370 -2.86 11.76 12.79
CA LYS A 370 -3.73 12.03 11.64
C LYS A 370 -3.09 11.45 10.39
N ILE A 371 -3.91 10.87 9.51
CA ILE A 371 -3.47 10.38 8.21
C ILE A 371 -4.06 11.29 7.13
N PHE A 372 -3.20 11.69 6.19
CA PHE A 372 -3.60 12.44 5.01
C PHE A 372 -3.40 11.61 3.76
N MET A 373 -4.46 11.45 2.97
CA MET A 373 -4.45 10.72 1.71
C MET A 373 -4.41 11.71 0.55
N LYS A 374 -3.42 11.58 -0.33
CA LYS A 374 -3.38 12.35 -1.58
C LYS A 374 -4.19 11.63 -2.66
N ASP A 375 -4.96 12.38 -3.44
CA ASP A 375 -5.70 11.88 -4.61
C ASP A 375 -4.79 11.65 -5.83
N ILE A 376 -3.75 10.82 -5.64
CA ILE A 376 -2.64 10.62 -6.58
C ILE A 376 -3.13 10.43 -8.01
N SER A 377 -2.48 11.13 -8.96
CA SER A 377 -2.75 11.08 -10.40
C SER A 377 -4.13 11.59 -10.84
N VAL A 378 -5.10 11.75 -9.94
CA VAL A 378 -6.48 12.14 -10.25
C VAL A 378 -6.68 13.63 -10.06
N SER A 379 -6.27 14.13 -8.90
CA SER A 379 -6.33 15.55 -8.56
C SER A 379 -5.27 15.85 -7.49
N ASN A 380 -5.33 17.05 -6.92
CA ASN A 380 -4.48 17.41 -5.77
C ASN A 380 -5.27 17.49 -4.45
N ARG A 381 -6.41 16.79 -4.38
CA ARG A 381 -7.27 16.73 -3.19
C ARG A 381 -6.62 15.97 -2.05
N ALA A 382 -6.86 16.46 -0.84
CA ALA A 382 -6.54 15.75 0.40
C ALA A 382 -7.78 15.06 0.97
N ASN A 383 -7.65 13.79 1.33
CA ASN A 383 -8.68 12.92 1.89
C ASN A 383 -10.00 12.94 1.10
N PRO A 384 -10.01 12.64 -0.22
CA PRO A 384 -11.27 12.51 -0.95
C PRO A 384 -12.15 11.42 -0.34
N VAL A 385 -13.38 11.79 0.01
CA VAL A 385 -14.30 10.94 0.79
C VAL A 385 -14.66 9.65 0.04
N GLU A 386 -14.88 9.74 -1.27
CA GLU A 386 -15.20 8.61 -2.14
C GLU A 386 -14.00 7.66 -2.34
N VAL A 387 -12.77 8.18 -2.31
CA VAL A 387 -11.55 7.37 -2.40
C VAL A 387 -11.31 6.64 -1.09
N ILE A 388 -11.50 7.29 0.06
CA ILE A 388 -11.44 6.63 1.38
C ILE A 388 -12.55 5.57 1.48
N TYR A 389 -13.76 5.86 1.00
CA TYR A 389 -14.87 4.92 0.99
C TYR A 389 -14.53 3.66 0.17
N ALA A 390 -13.98 3.83 -1.02
CA ALA A 390 -13.51 2.72 -1.84
C ALA A 390 -12.37 1.94 -1.15
N ALA A 391 -11.45 2.63 -0.48
CA ALA A 391 -10.34 2.01 0.24
C ALA A 391 -10.73 1.35 1.58
N LEU A 392 -11.90 1.67 2.14
CA LEU A 392 -12.33 1.25 3.48
C LEU A 392 -12.17 -0.26 3.75
N PRO A 393 -12.52 -1.19 2.84
CA PRO A 393 -12.34 -2.62 3.10
C PRO A 393 -10.87 -2.97 3.39
N ALA A 394 -9.93 -2.40 2.64
CA ALA A 394 -8.50 -2.61 2.87
C ALA A 394 -8.05 -1.98 4.21
N LEU A 395 -8.49 -0.75 4.49
CA LEU A 395 -8.13 -0.05 5.73
C LEU A 395 -8.56 -0.86 6.97
N LEU A 396 -9.81 -1.34 7.00
CA LEU A 396 -10.31 -2.16 8.11
C LEU A 396 -9.69 -3.57 8.14
N TYR A 397 -9.35 -4.14 6.97
CA TYR A 397 -8.70 -5.46 6.89
C TYR A 397 -7.28 -5.44 7.47
N PHE A 398 -6.52 -4.38 7.19
CA PHE A 398 -5.13 -4.29 7.64
C PHE A 398 -5.00 -3.79 9.07
N ASN A 399 -5.64 -2.67 9.39
CA ASN A 399 -5.67 -2.08 10.73
C ASN A 399 -6.76 -1.01 10.79
N SER A 400 -7.82 -1.23 11.56
CA SER A 400 -8.95 -0.31 11.67
C SER A 400 -8.57 1.10 12.16
N SER A 401 -7.47 1.28 12.88
CA SER A 401 -6.97 2.61 13.26
C SER A 401 -6.60 3.47 12.04
N LEU A 402 -6.27 2.88 10.89
CA LEU A 402 -6.01 3.63 9.66
C LEU A 402 -7.28 4.37 9.20
N ALA A 403 -8.44 3.71 9.25
CA ALA A 403 -9.71 4.33 8.91
C ALA A 403 -10.08 5.42 9.91
N HIS A 404 -9.88 5.20 11.21
CA HIS A 404 -10.07 6.22 12.23
C HIS A 404 -9.25 7.48 11.93
N ASP A 405 -7.93 7.33 11.75
CA ASP A 405 -7.01 8.44 11.62
C ASP A 405 -7.09 9.16 10.26
N LEU A 406 -7.66 8.53 9.22
CA LEU A 406 -8.02 9.14 7.93
C LEU A 406 -9.32 9.96 8.00
N LEU A 407 -10.31 9.51 8.77
CA LEU A 407 -11.59 10.19 8.92
C LEU A 407 -11.49 11.37 9.91
N LEU A 408 -10.60 11.29 10.90
CA LEU A 408 -10.47 12.30 11.94
C LEU A 408 -10.27 13.74 11.40
N PRO A 409 -9.37 14.02 10.43
CA PRO A 409 -9.21 15.37 9.89
C PRO A 409 -10.46 15.91 9.18
N LEU A 410 -11.24 15.04 8.51
CA LEU A 410 -12.51 15.38 7.88
C LEU A 410 -13.56 15.77 8.92
N PHE A 411 -13.64 15.03 10.03
CA PHE A 411 -14.54 15.35 11.13
C PHE A 411 -14.15 16.64 11.85
N GLU A 412 -12.86 16.83 12.17
CA GLU A 412 -12.38 18.05 12.81
C GLU A 412 -12.70 19.30 11.97
N PHE A 413 -12.39 19.28 10.68
CA PHE A 413 -12.66 20.40 9.78
C PHE A 413 -14.16 20.70 9.66
N GLN A 414 -15.00 19.69 9.42
CA GLN A 414 -16.43 19.89 9.19
C GLN A 414 -17.25 20.18 10.46
N SER A 415 -16.68 19.88 11.64
CA SER A 415 -17.26 20.27 12.93
C SER A 415 -16.90 21.69 13.36
N SER A 416 -15.94 22.33 12.69
CA SER A 416 -15.49 23.67 13.04
C SER A 416 -16.36 24.75 12.42
N SER A 417 -16.25 25.97 12.93
CA SER A 417 -16.96 27.13 12.38
C SER A 417 -16.51 27.52 10.97
N SER A 418 -15.43 26.92 10.45
CA SER A 418 -14.92 27.22 9.12
C SER A 418 -15.70 26.52 8.01
N TYR A 419 -16.46 25.46 8.32
CA TYR A 419 -17.27 24.76 7.34
C TYR A 419 -18.75 25.13 7.50
N PRO A 420 -19.35 25.88 6.54
CA PRO A 420 -20.69 26.45 6.72
C PRO A 420 -21.84 25.57 6.20
N ASN A 421 -21.55 24.48 5.49
CA ASN A 421 -22.56 23.73 4.75
C ASN A 421 -23.26 22.67 5.63
N GLY A 422 -24.54 22.43 5.36
CA GLY A 422 -25.37 21.43 6.08
C GLY A 422 -25.24 19.99 5.60
N TYR A 423 -24.22 19.68 4.79
CA TYR A 423 -23.94 18.37 4.21
C TYR A 423 -22.43 18.09 4.27
N ALA A 424 -22.00 16.87 3.98
CA ALA A 424 -20.59 16.51 4.05
C ALA A 424 -19.77 17.10 2.89
N SER A 425 -18.58 17.61 3.20
CA SER A 425 -17.55 18.02 2.24
C SER A 425 -17.03 16.82 1.44
N PRO A 426 -16.73 16.98 0.15
CA PRO A 426 -16.11 15.93 -0.66
C PRO A 426 -14.68 15.58 -0.23
N ASP A 427 -13.97 16.52 0.40
CA ASP A 427 -12.54 16.43 0.71
C ASP A 427 -12.09 17.53 1.69
N LEU A 428 -10.78 17.62 1.94
CA LEU A 428 -10.11 18.69 2.71
C LEU A 428 -9.46 19.78 1.84
N GLY A 429 -9.85 19.87 0.57
CA GLY A 429 -9.36 20.85 -0.41
C GLY A 429 -8.31 20.27 -1.36
N SER A 430 -8.12 20.96 -2.49
CA SER A 430 -7.21 20.59 -3.58
C SER A 430 -5.77 21.11 -3.40
N GLY A 431 -5.39 21.43 -2.17
CA GLY A 431 -4.13 22.10 -1.85
C GLY A 431 -3.02 21.18 -1.34
N TYR A 432 -3.18 19.85 -1.39
CA TYR A 432 -2.19 18.93 -0.82
C TYR A 432 -0.77 19.27 -1.34
N PRO A 433 0.25 19.42 -0.46
CA PRO A 433 0.26 19.10 0.98
C PRO A 433 -0.09 20.29 1.93
N SER A 434 -0.52 21.44 1.42
CA SER A 434 -1.06 22.56 2.21
C SER A 434 -2.59 22.53 2.26
N ILE A 435 -3.13 21.95 3.33
CA ILE A 435 -4.52 21.53 3.44
C ILE A 435 -5.31 22.55 4.28
N SER A 436 -6.08 23.41 3.62
CA SER A 436 -6.91 24.44 4.26
C SER A 436 -8.32 23.99 4.64
N GLY A 437 -8.78 22.86 4.11
CA GLY A 437 -10.19 22.47 4.09
C GLY A 437 -10.92 22.97 2.82
N ASN A 438 -12.00 22.29 2.46
CA ASN A 438 -12.86 22.65 1.33
C ASN A 438 -14.18 23.24 1.84
N THR A 439 -14.44 24.52 1.54
CA THR A 439 -15.66 25.23 1.95
C THR A 439 -16.64 25.44 0.80
N SER A 440 -16.34 24.88 -0.38
CA SER A 440 -17.15 25.07 -1.58
C SER A 440 -18.55 24.47 -1.39
N ALA A 441 -19.57 25.19 -1.89
CA ALA A 441 -20.91 24.64 -1.99
C ALA A 441 -20.93 23.57 -3.09
N THR A 442 -21.21 22.33 -2.70
CA THR A 442 -21.14 21.11 -3.53
C THR A 442 -22.37 20.24 -3.24
N GLU A 443 -23.54 20.87 -3.18
CA GLU A 443 -24.79 20.23 -2.77
C GLU A 443 -25.19 19.09 -3.71
N GLU A 444 -24.81 19.18 -4.99
CA GLU A 444 -24.99 18.12 -5.97
C GLU A 444 -24.27 16.81 -5.57
N LEU A 445 -23.19 16.89 -4.79
CA LEU A 445 -22.46 15.71 -4.28
C LEU A 445 -22.89 15.31 -2.85
N ALA A 446 -23.85 16.02 -2.25
CA ALA A 446 -24.18 15.85 -0.84
C ALA A 446 -24.73 14.46 -0.50
N ILE A 447 -25.56 13.85 -1.37
CA ILE A 447 -26.06 12.48 -1.14
C ILE A 447 -24.89 11.48 -1.11
N GLU A 448 -23.95 11.63 -2.05
CA GLU A 448 -22.76 10.78 -2.19
C GLU A 448 -21.89 10.87 -0.92
N HIS A 449 -21.47 12.08 -0.53
CA HIS A 449 -20.51 12.25 0.56
C HIS A 449 -21.13 12.10 1.96
N CYS A 450 -22.38 12.53 2.18
CA CYS A 450 -23.07 12.25 3.44
C CYS A 450 -23.25 10.74 3.64
N GLY A 451 -23.65 10.03 2.57
CA GLY A 451 -23.80 8.58 2.60
C GLY A 451 -22.47 7.88 2.89
N ASN A 452 -21.41 8.23 2.15
CA ASN A 452 -20.07 7.70 2.38
C ASN A 452 -19.59 7.94 3.82
N MET A 453 -19.67 9.17 4.33
CA MET A 453 -19.19 9.50 5.68
C MET A 453 -19.94 8.75 6.78
N LEU A 454 -21.27 8.65 6.70
CA LEU A 454 -22.08 7.92 7.67
C LEU A 454 -21.81 6.41 7.64
N ILE A 455 -21.72 5.82 6.44
CA ILE A 455 -21.38 4.40 6.26
C ILE A 455 -19.98 4.12 6.79
N MET A 456 -18.97 4.93 6.43
CA MET A 456 -17.60 4.74 6.89
C MET A 456 -17.47 4.88 8.42
N ALA A 457 -18.15 5.87 9.01
CA ALA A 457 -18.12 6.08 10.45
C ALA A 457 -18.71 4.90 11.23
N TYR A 458 -19.87 4.40 10.78
CA TYR A 458 -20.50 3.23 11.39
C TYR A 458 -19.70 1.96 11.12
N ALA A 459 -19.23 1.74 9.89
CA ALA A 459 -18.43 0.57 9.54
C ALA A 459 -17.13 0.50 10.35
N HIS A 460 -16.43 1.63 10.53
CA HIS A 460 -15.29 1.70 11.43
C HIS A 460 -15.68 1.21 12.83
N ALA A 461 -16.68 1.84 13.46
CA ALA A 461 -17.09 1.49 14.82
C ALA A 461 -17.55 0.03 14.94
N ALA A 462 -18.35 -0.45 13.98
CA ALA A 462 -18.91 -1.79 13.97
C ALA A 462 -17.85 -2.88 13.75
N LYS A 463 -16.77 -2.60 12.99
CA LYS A 463 -15.70 -3.59 12.75
C LYS A 463 -14.57 -3.51 13.77
N SER A 464 -14.30 -2.34 14.34
CA SER A 464 -13.21 -2.13 15.30
C SER A 464 -13.63 -2.23 16.77
N GLY A 465 -14.93 -2.00 17.05
CA GLY A 465 -15.46 -1.81 18.40
C GLY A 465 -15.19 -0.40 18.97
N ASP A 466 -14.53 0.47 18.21
CA ASP A 466 -14.18 1.83 18.63
C ASP A 466 -15.28 2.84 18.22
N GLY A 467 -16.09 3.23 19.20
CA GLY A 467 -17.15 4.23 19.06
C GLY A 467 -16.71 5.68 19.23
N SER A 468 -15.41 5.97 19.33
CA SER A 468 -14.90 7.31 19.68
C SER A 468 -15.34 8.41 18.71
N LEU A 469 -15.17 8.20 17.40
CA LEU A 469 -15.56 9.17 16.37
C LEU A 469 -17.08 9.39 16.35
N ILE A 470 -17.86 8.31 16.35
CA ILE A 470 -19.33 8.41 16.27
C ILE A 470 -19.93 9.05 17.51
N SER A 471 -19.29 8.90 18.67
CA SER A 471 -19.72 9.54 19.93
C SER A 471 -19.34 11.02 19.94
N LYS A 472 -18.10 11.36 19.54
CA LYS A 472 -17.60 12.74 19.57
C LYS A 472 -18.29 13.64 18.54
N TYR A 473 -18.56 13.12 17.34
CA TYR A 473 -19.12 13.88 16.21
C TYR A 473 -20.60 13.59 15.95
N HIS A 474 -21.31 13.02 16.93
CA HIS A 474 -22.72 12.59 16.81
C HIS A 474 -23.65 13.65 16.21
N SER A 475 -23.57 14.91 16.67
CA SER A 475 -24.40 16.02 16.16
C SER A 475 -24.16 16.34 14.67
N LEU A 476 -22.89 16.28 14.24
CA LEU A 476 -22.53 16.48 12.83
C LEU A 476 -23.10 15.35 11.96
N LEU A 477 -22.99 14.10 12.42
CA LEU A 477 -23.55 12.94 11.74
C LEU A 477 -25.08 13.02 11.62
N GLN A 478 -25.78 13.50 12.66
CA GLN A 478 -27.22 13.75 12.60
C GLN A 478 -27.61 14.82 11.57
N THR A 479 -26.79 15.85 11.41
CA THR A 479 -27.00 16.89 10.40
C THR A 479 -26.97 16.29 9.00
N TRP A 480 -25.95 15.48 8.69
CA TRP A 480 -25.84 14.79 7.41
C TRP A 480 -26.97 13.78 7.17
N ALA A 481 -27.36 13.02 8.20
CA ALA A 481 -28.45 12.06 8.09
C ALA A 481 -29.80 12.75 7.85
N THR A 482 -30.00 13.94 8.43
CA THR A 482 -31.20 14.77 8.18
C THR A 482 -31.24 15.25 6.73
N TYR A 483 -30.11 15.66 6.17
CA TYR A 483 -30.01 15.98 4.74
C TYR A 483 -30.38 14.77 3.87
N LEU A 484 -29.83 13.59 4.19
CA LEU A 484 -30.12 12.36 3.45
C LEU A 484 -31.60 11.97 3.52
N LEU A 485 -32.25 12.11 4.68
CA LEU A 485 -33.67 11.82 4.86
C LEU A 485 -34.56 12.57 3.84
N GLN A 486 -34.21 13.83 3.56
CA GLN A 486 -34.99 14.71 2.69
C GLN A 486 -34.71 14.47 1.20
N ASN A 487 -33.49 14.07 0.85
CA ASN A 487 -33.01 14.12 -0.53
C ASN A 487 -32.70 12.74 -1.16
N SER A 488 -32.55 11.67 -0.36
CA SER A 488 -32.00 10.40 -0.88
C SER A 488 -32.97 9.57 -1.71
N LEU A 489 -34.26 9.51 -1.35
CA LEU A 489 -35.19 8.58 -2.02
C LEU A 489 -35.35 8.92 -3.50
N HIS A 490 -35.38 10.22 -3.83
CA HIS A 490 -35.53 10.75 -5.19
C HIS A 490 -34.38 11.70 -5.53
N PRO A 491 -33.16 11.18 -5.81
CA PRO A 491 -32.04 12.04 -6.18
C PRO A 491 -32.40 12.88 -7.40
N TYR A 492 -32.23 14.20 -7.30
CA TYR A 492 -32.49 15.16 -8.36
C TYR A 492 -31.42 16.25 -8.30
N ASN A 493 -30.86 16.64 -9.45
CA ASN A 493 -29.65 17.49 -9.52
C ASN A 493 -28.48 16.97 -8.65
N ALA A 494 -28.42 15.66 -8.42
CA ALA A 494 -27.38 15.01 -7.65
C ALA A 494 -26.38 14.32 -8.60
N VAL A 495 -25.13 14.20 -8.16
CA VAL A 495 -24.03 13.58 -8.89
C VAL A 495 -23.45 12.45 -8.03
N SER A 496 -23.33 11.26 -8.60
CA SER A 496 -22.63 10.12 -7.96
C SER A 496 -21.12 10.26 -8.04
N ALA A 497 -20.36 9.45 -7.29
CA ALA A 497 -18.90 9.33 -7.46
C ALA A 497 -18.46 9.00 -8.91
N ASP A 498 -19.34 8.39 -9.71
CA ASP A 498 -19.07 8.00 -11.11
C ASP A 498 -19.36 9.13 -12.13
N GLY A 499 -19.68 10.34 -11.66
CA GLY A 499 -20.08 11.48 -12.50
C GLY A 499 -21.46 11.32 -13.16
N ILE A 500 -22.30 10.40 -12.71
CA ILE A 500 -23.68 10.21 -13.19
C ILE A 500 -24.60 11.24 -12.54
N SER A 501 -25.54 11.82 -13.31
CA SER A 501 -26.42 12.90 -12.84
C SER A 501 -27.86 12.83 -13.37
N TYR A 502 -28.43 11.65 -13.62
CA TYR A 502 -29.85 11.55 -14.01
C TYR A 502 -30.77 11.46 -12.77
N PRO A 503 -32.05 11.91 -12.87
CA PRO A 503 -33.00 11.82 -11.77
C PRO A 503 -33.28 10.36 -11.36
N GLY A 504 -33.50 10.09 -10.06
CA GLY A 504 -33.92 8.76 -9.61
C GLY A 504 -32.85 7.67 -9.78
N MET A 505 -31.57 8.01 -9.57
CA MET A 505 -30.46 7.05 -9.52
C MET A 505 -30.65 6.02 -8.40
N SER A 506 -30.97 4.77 -8.75
CA SER A 506 -31.21 3.71 -7.75
C SER A 506 -30.00 3.45 -6.86
N ASN A 507 -28.79 3.42 -7.44
CA ASN A 507 -27.56 3.14 -6.68
C ASN A 507 -27.18 4.28 -5.71
N LEU A 508 -27.35 5.55 -6.13
CA LEU A 508 -27.09 6.72 -5.28
C LEU A 508 -28.16 6.86 -4.18
N ALA A 509 -29.43 6.59 -4.52
CA ALA A 509 -30.51 6.55 -3.54
C ALA A 509 -30.25 5.50 -2.46
N LEU A 510 -29.82 4.29 -2.85
CA LEU A 510 -29.47 3.22 -1.92
C LEU A 510 -28.33 3.65 -0.98
N LYS A 511 -27.29 4.31 -1.50
CA LYS A 511 -26.20 4.87 -0.67
C LYS A 511 -26.72 5.82 0.40
N GLY A 512 -27.59 6.75 0.03
CA GLY A 512 -28.20 7.68 0.98
C GLY A 512 -29.03 6.96 2.05
N ILE A 513 -29.82 5.95 1.68
CA ILE A 513 -30.62 5.14 2.60
C ILE A 513 -29.73 4.37 3.58
N LEU A 514 -28.61 3.80 3.11
CA LEU A 514 -27.63 3.13 3.96
C LEU A 514 -26.90 4.10 4.90
N GLY A 515 -26.71 5.35 4.49
CA GLY A 515 -26.25 6.43 5.38
C GLY A 515 -27.26 6.69 6.51
N VAL A 516 -28.55 6.80 6.18
CA VAL A 516 -29.63 6.97 7.18
C VAL A 516 -29.69 5.77 8.14
N TYR A 517 -29.57 4.54 7.62
CA TYR A 517 -29.47 3.33 8.44
C TYR A 517 -28.28 3.37 9.39
N SER A 518 -27.11 3.74 8.88
CA SER A 518 -25.87 3.85 9.65
C SER A 518 -26.03 4.85 10.80
N MET A 519 -26.70 5.99 10.56
CA MET A 519 -27.05 6.93 11.62
C MET A 519 -27.98 6.30 12.66
N GLY A 520 -29.00 5.54 12.25
CA GLY A 520 -29.88 4.81 13.18
C GLY A 520 -29.11 3.84 14.08
N LYS A 521 -28.10 3.14 13.55
CA LYS A 521 -27.21 2.27 14.33
C LYS A 521 -26.27 3.04 15.25
N ILE A 522 -25.81 4.22 14.84
CA ILE A 522 -25.04 5.13 15.67
C ILE A 522 -25.90 5.66 16.83
N ASP A 523 -27.16 6.04 16.57
CA ASP A 523 -28.11 6.46 17.61
C ASP A 523 -28.37 5.34 18.62
N GLU A 524 -28.58 4.10 18.18
CA GLU A 524 -28.73 2.95 19.09
C GLU A 524 -27.55 2.81 20.07
N HIS A 525 -26.35 3.24 19.67
CA HIS A 525 -25.17 3.23 20.53
C HIS A 525 -25.08 4.47 21.44
N VAL A 526 -25.21 5.67 20.88
CA VAL A 526 -24.94 6.96 21.55
C VAL A 526 -26.17 7.47 22.32
N ASN A 527 -27.37 7.33 21.74
CA ASN A 527 -28.64 7.72 22.34
C ASN A 527 -29.74 6.68 22.01
N PRO A 528 -29.78 5.54 22.75
CA PRO A 528 -30.65 4.41 22.42
C PRO A 528 -32.15 4.72 22.39
N SER A 529 -32.58 5.85 22.96
CA SER A 529 -33.96 6.29 22.94
C SER A 529 -34.40 6.90 21.60
N ASN A 530 -33.45 7.30 20.74
CA ASN A 530 -33.74 7.87 19.44
C ASN A 530 -33.83 6.76 18.38
N THR A 531 -35.04 6.43 17.95
CA THR A 531 -35.28 5.45 16.87
C THR A 531 -35.51 6.08 15.50
N THR A 532 -35.53 7.42 15.41
CA THR A 532 -35.99 8.18 14.23
C THR A 532 -35.33 7.73 12.93
N PHE A 533 -34.00 7.73 12.85
CA PHE A 533 -33.30 7.37 11.61
C PHE A 533 -33.38 5.88 11.30
N LYS A 534 -33.44 5.01 12.31
CA LYS A 534 -33.67 3.57 12.12
C LYS A 534 -35.03 3.30 11.49
N ASP A 535 -36.09 3.88 12.05
CA ASP A 535 -37.46 3.69 11.55
C ASP A 535 -37.59 4.27 10.14
N LYS A 536 -36.98 5.44 9.89
CA LYS A 536 -36.97 6.06 8.56
C LYS A 536 -36.15 5.30 7.52
N ALA A 537 -35.02 4.70 7.88
CA ALA A 537 -34.29 3.84 6.96
C ALA A 537 -35.14 2.65 6.49
N ASN A 538 -35.90 2.03 7.42
CA ASN A 538 -36.83 0.95 7.10
C ASN A 538 -37.97 1.40 6.18
N GLU A 539 -38.52 2.59 6.38
CA GLU A 539 -39.53 3.17 5.46
C GLU A 539 -38.93 3.43 4.07
N LEU A 540 -37.78 4.11 4.03
CA LEU A 540 -37.11 4.49 2.79
C LEU A 540 -36.74 3.27 1.94
N ILE A 541 -36.25 2.19 2.55
CA ILE A 541 -35.87 1.01 1.77
C ILE A 541 -37.08 0.31 1.14
N GLN A 542 -38.23 0.29 1.81
CA GLN A 542 -39.44 -0.31 1.24
C GLN A 542 -39.91 0.49 0.01
N ASN A 543 -39.88 1.82 0.10
CA ASN A 543 -40.19 2.68 -1.04
C ASN A 543 -39.15 2.53 -2.16
N TRP A 544 -37.86 2.46 -1.82
CA TRP A 544 -36.80 2.24 -2.80
C TRP A 544 -36.98 0.91 -3.52
N LYS A 545 -37.32 -0.19 -2.83
CA LYS A 545 -37.60 -1.49 -3.46
C LYS A 545 -38.71 -1.38 -4.52
N GLN A 546 -39.80 -0.65 -4.22
CA GLN A 546 -40.90 -0.44 -5.16
C GLN A 546 -40.49 0.38 -6.40
N LEU A 547 -39.56 1.33 -6.25
CA LEU A 547 -39.11 2.21 -7.32
C LEU A 547 -37.95 1.64 -8.13
N ALA A 548 -37.06 0.87 -7.50
CA ALA A 548 -35.77 0.46 -8.05
C ALA A 548 -35.77 -0.98 -8.54
N VAL A 549 -36.50 -1.89 -7.88
CA VAL A 549 -36.41 -3.33 -8.14
C VAL A 549 -37.48 -3.75 -9.14
N THR A 550 -37.05 -4.33 -10.26
CA THR A 550 -37.93 -4.97 -11.25
C THR A 550 -38.01 -6.49 -11.00
N ASP A 551 -38.80 -7.19 -11.81
CA ASP A 551 -38.89 -8.67 -11.77
C ASP A 551 -37.55 -9.36 -12.09
N THR A 552 -36.61 -8.65 -12.73
CA THR A 552 -35.36 -9.26 -13.21
C THR A 552 -34.09 -8.64 -12.61
N HIS A 553 -34.11 -7.35 -12.25
CA HIS A 553 -32.94 -6.63 -11.75
C HIS A 553 -33.33 -5.27 -11.13
N ILE A 554 -32.38 -4.58 -10.51
CA ILE A 554 -32.46 -3.20 -10.06
C ILE A 554 -32.21 -2.30 -11.26
N GLN A 555 -33.22 -1.52 -11.65
CA GLN A 555 -33.06 -0.55 -12.74
C GLN A 555 -32.12 0.58 -12.31
N ALA A 556 -31.28 1.08 -13.22
CA ALA A 556 -30.33 2.15 -12.87
C ALA A 556 -31.04 3.50 -12.61
N GLU A 557 -32.12 3.77 -13.35
CA GLU A 557 -32.95 4.96 -13.27
C GLU A 557 -34.41 4.57 -13.02
N TYR A 558 -35.06 5.18 -12.03
CA TYR A 558 -36.46 4.90 -11.72
C TYR A 558 -37.38 5.11 -12.93
N GLY A 559 -38.33 4.18 -13.09
CA GLY A 559 -39.30 4.22 -14.19
C GLY A 559 -38.71 3.87 -15.55
N LYS A 560 -37.43 3.47 -15.63
CA LYS A 560 -36.76 2.99 -16.85
C LYS A 560 -36.27 1.54 -16.69
N PRO A 561 -37.17 0.55 -16.77
CA PRO A 561 -36.87 -0.85 -16.42
C PRO A 561 -35.88 -1.55 -17.36
N GLY A 562 -35.45 -0.90 -18.45
CA GLY A 562 -34.39 -1.41 -19.35
C GLY A 562 -32.97 -0.96 -18.97
N THR A 563 -32.83 -0.05 -18.00
CA THR A 563 -31.53 0.49 -17.55
C THR A 563 -30.95 -0.37 -16.43
N TRP A 564 -29.63 -0.51 -16.34
CA TRP A 564 -28.98 -1.25 -15.25
C TRP A 564 -27.54 -0.79 -15.04
N GLY A 565 -26.93 -1.16 -13.92
CA GLY A 565 -25.53 -0.93 -13.63
C GLY A 565 -25.05 -1.86 -12.52
N LEU A 566 -23.75 -1.84 -12.23
CA LEU A 566 -23.20 -2.57 -11.08
C LEU A 566 -23.64 -1.85 -9.79
N MET A 567 -24.53 -2.47 -9.03
CA MET A 567 -25.10 -1.91 -7.80
C MET A 567 -24.12 -2.06 -6.63
N TYR A 568 -22.94 -1.45 -6.73
CA TYR A 568 -21.85 -1.61 -5.77
C TYR A 568 -22.22 -1.15 -4.35
N ASN A 569 -23.26 -0.31 -4.16
CA ASN A 569 -23.74 0.03 -2.82
C ASN A 569 -24.53 -1.09 -2.14
N LEU A 570 -24.77 -2.22 -2.81
CA LEU A 570 -25.15 -3.46 -2.14
C LEU A 570 -24.00 -4.01 -1.26
N PHE A 571 -22.73 -3.70 -1.58
CA PHE A 571 -21.58 -4.10 -0.77
C PHE A 571 -21.70 -3.72 0.71
N PRO A 572 -21.80 -2.44 1.10
CA PRO A 572 -21.98 -2.08 2.51
C PRO A 572 -23.28 -2.64 3.12
N ALA A 573 -24.36 -2.82 2.33
CA ALA A 573 -25.61 -3.39 2.83
C ALA A 573 -25.44 -4.83 3.33
N VAL A 574 -24.69 -5.64 2.57
CA VAL A 574 -24.38 -7.04 2.91
C VAL A 574 -23.25 -7.10 3.94
N TRP A 575 -22.17 -6.35 3.74
CA TRP A 575 -20.97 -6.40 4.58
C TRP A 575 -21.20 -5.92 6.02
N LEU A 576 -22.14 -5.00 6.23
CA LEU A 576 -22.57 -4.53 7.55
C LEU A 576 -23.77 -5.30 8.11
N GLU A 577 -24.25 -6.32 7.40
CA GLU A 577 -25.38 -7.16 7.82
C GLU A 577 -26.64 -6.33 8.13
N THR A 578 -26.95 -5.37 7.26
CA THR A 578 -27.97 -4.35 7.55
C THR A 578 -29.38 -4.91 7.70
N GLY A 579 -29.67 -6.04 7.05
CA GLY A 579 -31.00 -6.63 6.94
C GLY A 579 -31.98 -5.84 6.05
N LEU A 580 -31.51 -4.78 5.38
CA LEU A 580 -32.34 -3.94 4.51
C LEU A 580 -32.55 -4.54 3.12
N ILE A 581 -31.57 -5.32 2.63
CA ILE A 581 -31.62 -6.01 1.35
C ILE A 581 -31.67 -7.51 1.59
N ASP A 582 -32.69 -8.14 1.03
CA ASP A 582 -32.98 -9.56 1.17
C ASP A 582 -32.18 -10.37 0.13
N ASP A 583 -31.83 -11.62 0.46
CA ASP A 583 -31.08 -12.53 -0.41
C ASP A 583 -31.74 -12.71 -1.78
N GLU A 584 -33.07 -12.59 -1.88
CA GLU A 584 -33.80 -12.65 -3.14
C GLU A 584 -33.35 -11.56 -4.12
N ILE A 585 -33.15 -10.32 -3.64
CA ILE A 585 -32.70 -9.20 -4.48
C ILE A 585 -31.25 -9.43 -4.93
N ILE A 586 -30.38 -9.90 -4.04
CA ILE A 586 -28.98 -10.20 -4.39
C ILE A 586 -28.90 -11.34 -5.42
N ASN A 587 -29.66 -12.41 -5.23
CA ASN A 587 -29.73 -13.53 -6.19
C ASN A 587 -30.29 -13.08 -7.54
N ARG A 588 -31.30 -12.20 -7.53
CA ARG A 588 -31.88 -11.62 -8.75
C ARG A 588 -30.85 -10.79 -9.52
N GLU A 589 -30.12 -9.90 -8.84
CA GLU A 589 -29.02 -9.14 -9.44
C GLU A 589 -27.92 -10.05 -10.01
N ALA A 590 -27.50 -11.05 -9.24
CA ALA A 590 -26.46 -11.99 -9.67
C ALA A 590 -26.89 -12.78 -10.92
N GLN A 591 -28.15 -13.24 -10.96
CA GLN A 591 -28.72 -13.91 -12.14
C GLN A 591 -28.79 -12.98 -13.35
N PHE A 592 -29.10 -11.71 -13.13
CA PHE A 592 -29.10 -10.72 -14.19
C PHE A 592 -27.69 -10.46 -14.73
N TYR A 593 -26.70 -10.22 -13.86
CA TYR A 593 -25.30 -10.04 -14.27
C TYR A 593 -24.77 -11.27 -15.02
N LEU A 594 -25.14 -12.48 -14.59
CA LEU A 594 -24.81 -13.71 -15.32
C LEU A 594 -25.35 -13.71 -16.75
N SER A 595 -26.55 -13.14 -16.99
CA SER A 595 -27.12 -13.00 -18.34
C SER A 595 -26.47 -11.90 -19.20
N LYS A 596 -25.76 -10.97 -18.55
CA LYS A 596 -25.01 -9.87 -19.21
C LYS A 596 -23.53 -10.18 -19.39
N ALA A 597 -23.00 -11.16 -18.67
CA ALA A 597 -21.63 -11.60 -18.78
C ALA A 597 -21.30 -11.93 -20.24
N PRO A 598 -20.30 -11.26 -20.83
CA PRO A 598 -19.98 -11.47 -22.23
C PRO A 598 -19.50 -12.91 -22.45
N PRO A 599 -19.88 -13.54 -23.58
CA PRO A 599 -19.35 -14.85 -23.93
C PRO A 599 -17.87 -14.74 -24.33
N GLY A 600 -16.95 -15.08 -23.41
CA GLY A 600 -15.52 -15.29 -23.68
C GLY A 600 -14.54 -14.31 -23.00
N ASP A 601 -13.24 -14.62 -23.14
CA ASP A 601 -12.11 -14.07 -22.37
C ASP A 601 -11.63 -12.64 -22.75
N GLN A 602 -12.38 -11.89 -23.57
CA GLN A 602 -11.93 -10.59 -24.12
C GLN A 602 -12.66 -9.35 -23.58
N SER A 603 -13.51 -9.52 -22.55
CA SER A 603 -14.16 -8.37 -21.92
C SER A 603 -13.35 -7.82 -20.74
N TYR A 604 -13.02 -6.53 -20.82
CA TYR A 604 -12.36 -5.83 -19.74
C TYR A 604 -13.33 -5.44 -18.62
N SER A 605 -14.65 -5.53 -18.80
CA SER A 605 -15.64 -5.39 -17.71
C SER A 605 -17.06 -5.77 -18.13
N LEU A 606 -17.90 -6.08 -17.14
CA LEU A 606 -19.34 -5.85 -17.23
C LEU A 606 -19.57 -4.32 -17.27
N ASP A 607 -19.96 -3.78 -18.42
CA ASP A 607 -20.26 -2.34 -18.59
C ASP A 607 -21.55 -1.98 -17.84
N ASP A 608 -21.57 -0.85 -17.13
CA ASP A 608 -22.84 -0.32 -16.64
C ASP A 608 -23.64 0.21 -17.84
N ASN A 609 -24.83 -0.34 -18.09
CA ASN A 609 -25.61 -0.03 -19.31
C ASN A 609 -26.32 1.33 -19.23
N ALA A 610 -25.60 2.36 -18.79
CA ALA A 610 -25.96 3.77 -18.98
C ALA A 610 -25.43 4.33 -20.32
N ALA A 611 -25.05 3.45 -21.26
CA ALA A 611 -24.43 3.78 -22.56
C ALA A 611 -23.07 4.50 -22.46
N ARG A 612 -22.29 4.22 -21.41
CA ARG A 612 -21.03 4.94 -21.14
C ARG A 612 -19.78 4.20 -21.61
N ASP A 613 -19.82 2.88 -21.77
CA ASP A 613 -18.65 2.03 -22.10
C ASP A 613 -17.48 2.30 -21.14
N ILE A 614 -17.76 2.38 -19.83
CA ILE A 614 -16.77 2.69 -18.79
C ILE A 614 -16.83 1.62 -17.69
N ALA A 615 -15.65 1.11 -17.34
CA ALA A 615 -15.45 0.17 -16.25
C ALA A 615 -14.73 0.82 -15.07
N TYR A 616 -15.11 0.41 -13.86
CA TYR A 616 -14.49 0.84 -12.61
C TYR A 616 -14.04 -0.40 -11.80
N PRO A 617 -12.76 -0.79 -11.80
CA PRO A 617 -12.26 -1.97 -11.08
C PRO A 617 -12.69 -2.08 -9.62
N HIS A 618 -12.66 -0.96 -8.92
CA HIS A 618 -12.98 -0.92 -7.50
C HIS A 618 -14.46 -1.24 -7.26
N TRP A 619 -15.38 -0.72 -8.09
CA TRP A 619 -16.81 -1.06 -8.04
C TRP A 619 -17.11 -2.48 -8.53
N SER A 620 -16.39 -2.95 -9.55
CA SER A 620 -16.46 -4.33 -10.02
C SER A 620 -16.06 -5.30 -8.92
N LEU A 621 -14.99 -5.02 -8.17
CA LEU A 621 -14.52 -5.89 -7.09
C LEU A 621 -15.39 -5.80 -5.82
N MET A 622 -15.99 -4.64 -5.51
CA MET A 622 -17.03 -4.56 -4.47
C MET A 622 -18.27 -5.38 -4.84
N THR A 623 -18.67 -5.35 -6.10
CA THR A 623 -19.78 -6.18 -6.59
C THR A 623 -19.41 -7.67 -6.53
N ALA A 624 -18.19 -8.03 -6.91
CA ALA A 624 -17.70 -9.40 -6.81
C ALA A 624 -17.73 -9.93 -5.35
N ALA A 625 -17.46 -9.07 -4.36
CA ALA A 625 -17.43 -9.43 -2.95
C ALA A 625 -18.75 -9.93 -2.38
N ILE A 626 -19.89 -9.52 -2.94
CA ILE A 626 -21.22 -9.90 -2.46
C ILE A 626 -21.90 -10.99 -3.29
N MET A 627 -21.25 -11.50 -4.33
CA MET A 627 -21.85 -12.51 -5.19
C MET A 627 -22.15 -13.78 -4.37
N PRO A 628 -23.40 -14.28 -4.38
CA PRO A 628 -23.77 -15.49 -3.63
C PRO A 628 -22.99 -16.71 -4.13
N SER A 629 -22.86 -17.72 -3.28
CA SER A 629 -22.10 -18.95 -3.59
C SER A 629 -22.62 -19.71 -4.84
N GLY A 630 -23.89 -19.54 -5.19
CA GLY A 630 -24.47 -20.08 -6.43
C GLY A 630 -24.06 -19.34 -7.71
N PHE A 631 -23.41 -18.18 -7.59
CA PHE A 631 -23.07 -17.27 -8.69
C PHE A 631 -21.57 -16.94 -8.73
N THR A 632 -20.70 -17.88 -8.33
CA THR A 632 -19.24 -17.67 -8.36
C THR A 632 -18.72 -17.35 -9.76
N SER A 633 -19.37 -17.83 -10.81
CA SER A 633 -19.02 -17.47 -12.20
C SER A 633 -19.12 -15.96 -12.49
N VAL A 634 -20.05 -15.24 -11.84
CA VAL A 634 -20.15 -13.77 -11.98
C VAL A 634 -19.00 -13.09 -11.24
N ARG A 635 -18.72 -13.53 -10.00
CA ARG A 635 -17.57 -13.06 -9.23
C ARG A 635 -16.26 -13.25 -10.00
N ASP A 636 -16.05 -14.46 -10.52
CA ASP A 636 -14.82 -14.85 -11.19
C ASP A 636 -14.66 -14.06 -12.50
N THR A 637 -15.75 -13.80 -13.24
CA THR A 637 -15.73 -12.89 -14.40
C THR A 637 -15.28 -11.47 -14.00
N LEU A 638 -15.84 -10.89 -12.94
CA LEU A 638 -15.47 -9.54 -12.47
C LEU A 638 -13.99 -9.45 -12.02
N ILE A 639 -13.49 -10.49 -11.36
CA ILE A 639 -12.08 -10.63 -10.99
C ILE A 639 -11.22 -10.74 -12.24
N GLN A 640 -11.58 -11.64 -13.16
CA GLN A 640 -10.84 -11.88 -14.40
C GLN A 640 -10.71 -10.61 -15.23
N SER A 641 -11.81 -9.88 -15.44
CA SER A 641 -11.82 -8.60 -16.15
C SER A 641 -10.85 -7.58 -15.54
N THR A 642 -10.86 -7.45 -14.21
CA THR A 642 -9.93 -6.55 -13.51
C THR A 642 -8.47 -7.03 -13.62
N TYR A 643 -8.24 -8.33 -13.55
CA TYR A 643 -6.90 -8.92 -13.71
C TYR A 643 -6.35 -8.69 -15.12
N LEU A 644 -7.17 -8.90 -16.16
CA LEU A 644 -6.79 -8.63 -17.55
C LEU A 644 -6.39 -7.16 -17.75
N GLN A 645 -7.10 -6.23 -17.10
CA GLN A 645 -6.68 -4.83 -17.09
C GLN A 645 -5.36 -4.65 -16.36
N ALA A 646 -5.23 -5.17 -15.13
CA ALA A 646 -4.04 -4.97 -14.31
C ALA A 646 -2.77 -5.55 -14.94
N TYR A 647 -2.91 -6.61 -15.75
CA TYR A 647 -1.82 -7.31 -16.43
C TYR A 647 -1.90 -7.15 -17.95
N ASN A 648 -2.17 -5.93 -18.42
CA ASN A 648 -2.06 -5.56 -19.82
C ASN A 648 -0.72 -4.86 -20.10
N VAL A 649 0.16 -5.51 -20.88
CA VAL A 649 1.48 -4.97 -21.26
C VAL A 649 1.45 -3.65 -22.00
N SER A 650 0.32 -3.32 -22.63
CA SER A 650 0.15 -2.05 -23.35
C SER A 650 -0.05 -0.87 -22.41
N GLN A 651 -0.44 -1.13 -21.16
CA GLN A 651 -0.54 -0.11 -20.13
C GLN A 651 0.85 0.27 -19.63
N ARG A 652 1.03 1.53 -19.25
CA ARG A 652 2.32 2.07 -18.80
C ARG A 652 2.15 2.81 -17.48
N PHE A 653 1.33 2.24 -16.60
CA PHE A 653 0.93 2.85 -15.34
C PHE A 653 0.28 1.80 -14.42
N PRO A 654 0.14 2.11 -13.12
CA PRO A 654 -0.55 1.24 -12.17
C PRO A 654 -2.05 1.11 -12.50
N LEU A 655 -2.70 0.04 -12.01
CA LEU A 655 -4.14 -0.24 -12.25
C LEU A 655 -5.00 1.04 -12.17
N PRO A 656 -5.64 1.46 -13.29
CA PRO A 656 -6.46 2.66 -13.32
C PRO A 656 -7.80 2.48 -12.59
N MET A 657 -8.34 3.59 -12.06
CA MET A 657 -9.68 3.67 -11.51
C MET A 657 -10.77 3.49 -12.56
N ARG A 658 -10.49 3.89 -13.81
CA ARG A 658 -11.42 3.69 -14.92
C ARG A 658 -10.75 3.45 -16.28
N TYR A 659 -11.42 2.68 -17.12
CA TYR A 659 -11.04 2.41 -18.49
C TYR A 659 -12.27 2.12 -19.34
N THR A 660 -12.10 2.14 -20.66
CA THR A 660 -13.16 1.78 -21.60
C THR A 660 -13.48 0.29 -21.48
N ALA A 661 -14.72 -0.07 -21.14
CA ALA A 661 -15.10 -1.45 -20.82
C ALA A 661 -14.90 -2.43 -22.01
N SER A 662 -15.13 -1.94 -23.24
CA SER A 662 -15.01 -2.72 -24.47
C SER A 662 -13.56 -2.89 -24.98
N THR A 663 -12.66 -1.96 -24.68
CA THR A 663 -11.31 -1.93 -25.26
C THR A 663 -10.16 -2.01 -24.24
N GLY A 664 -10.43 -1.78 -22.95
CA GLY A 664 -9.42 -1.73 -21.90
C GLY A 664 -8.56 -0.46 -21.92
N VAL A 665 -8.87 0.52 -22.77
CA VAL A 665 -8.11 1.78 -22.85
C VAL A 665 -8.32 2.58 -21.57
N ALA A 666 -7.25 2.81 -20.81
CA ALA A 666 -7.34 3.58 -19.58
C ALA A 666 -7.60 5.06 -19.86
N SER A 667 -8.32 5.70 -18.95
CA SER A 667 -8.35 7.16 -18.90
C SER A 667 -7.07 7.69 -18.25
N PHE A 668 -6.33 8.56 -18.96
CA PHE A 668 -5.20 9.27 -18.36
C PHE A 668 -5.66 10.04 -17.11
N GLY A 669 -4.78 10.14 -16.10
CA GLY A 669 -5.09 10.82 -14.84
C GLY A 669 -6.03 10.04 -13.91
N THR A 670 -6.01 8.70 -13.96
CA THR A 670 -6.85 7.86 -13.08
C THR A 670 -6.08 6.71 -12.44
N THR A 671 -4.76 6.80 -12.34
CA THR A 671 -3.88 5.65 -12.09
C THR A 671 -3.24 5.67 -10.70
N GLY A 672 -2.99 4.51 -10.10
CA GLY A 672 -2.30 4.43 -8.81
C GLY A 672 -3.12 4.89 -7.60
N SER A 673 -4.43 5.03 -7.76
CA SER A 673 -5.34 5.51 -6.71
C SER A 673 -5.56 4.49 -5.59
N ALA A 674 -5.72 5.00 -4.37
CA ALA A 674 -6.09 4.20 -3.20
C ALA A 674 -7.49 3.57 -3.29
N ALA A 675 -8.34 4.03 -4.21
CA ALA A 675 -9.67 3.46 -4.45
C ALA A 675 -9.61 1.96 -4.77
N GLN A 676 -8.48 1.49 -5.29
CA GLN A 676 -8.23 0.06 -5.52
C GLN A 676 -8.23 -0.79 -4.22
N GLY A 677 -8.25 -0.17 -3.04
CA GLY A 677 -8.50 -0.86 -1.77
C GLY A 677 -9.85 -1.59 -1.72
N ALA A 678 -10.79 -1.23 -2.60
CA ALA A 678 -12.03 -1.97 -2.82
C ALA A 678 -11.79 -3.43 -3.22
N ALA A 679 -10.63 -3.75 -3.81
CA ALA A 679 -10.22 -5.12 -4.09
C ALA A 679 -10.24 -6.01 -2.84
N PHE A 680 -9.98 -5.45 -1.66
CA PHE A 680 -10.02 -6.18 -0.40
C PHE A 680 -11.45 -6.49 0.07
N GLY A 681 -12.49 -6.01 -0.62
CA GLY A 681 -13.89 -6.29 -0.30
C GLY A 681 -14.16 -7.78 -0.06
N ILE A 682 -13.67 -8.66 -0.96
CA ILE A 682 -13.85 -10.12 -0.84
C ILE A 682 -13.21 -10.65 0.46
N LEU A 683 -11.98 -10.24 0.78
CA LEU A 683 -11.30 -10.66 2.01
C LEU A 683 -11.94 -10.05 3.27
N ALA A 684 -12.39 -8.80 3.16
CA ALA A 684 -13.02 -8.04 4.24
C ALA A 684 -14.41 -8.58 4.62
N MET A 685 -15.07 -9.36 3.76
CA MET A 685 -16.30 -10.09 4.12
C MET A 685 -16.12 -11.00 5.34
N ASN A 686 -14.88 -11.43 5.65
CA ASN A 686 -14.58 -12.22 6.84
C ASN A 686 -14.47 -11.38 8.13
N LEU A 687 -14.46 -10.04 8.04
CA LEU A 687 -14.44 -9.16 9.21
C LEU A 687 -15.84 -9.11 9.83
N LYS A 688 -15.96 -9.64 11.04
CA LYS A 688 -17.23 -9.66 11.77
C LYS A 688 -17.53 -8.29 12.38
N ASN A 689 -18.82 -7.98 12.48
CA ASN A 689 -19.26 -6.91 13.36
C ASN A 689 -18.97 -7.30 14.81
N VAL A 690 -18.52 -6.35 15.61
CA VAL A 690 -18.22 -6.49 17.04
C VAL A 690 -19.03 -5.50 17.85
N GLU A 691 -19.11 -5.72 19.17
CA GLU A 691 -19.77 -4.79 20.07
C GLU A 691 -18.99 -3.47 20.15
N ILE A 692 -19.71 -2.35 20.00
CA ILE A 692 -19.12 -1.01 20.08
C ILE A 692 -19.00 -0.62 21.55
N SER A 693 -17.78 -0.31 21.99
CA SER A 693 -17.50 0.10 23.37
C SER A 693 -18.09 1.48 23.65
N ARG A 694 -18.96 1.59 24.66
CA ARG A 694 -19.49 2.89 25.13
C ARG A 694 -18.37 3.63 25.87
N SER A 695 -18.00 4.83 25.40
CA SER A 695 -17.09 5.68 26.17
C SER A 695 -17.83 6.22 27.39
N ASN A 696 -17.48 5.75 28.59
CA ASN A 696 -17.96 6.39 29.82
C ASN A 696 -17.29 7.77 29.92
N SER A 697 -18.09 8.82 29.75
CA SER A 697 -17.69 10.20 30.00
C SER A 697 -17.45 10.42 31.50
N GLY A 698 -16.20 10.23 31.94
CA GLY A 698 -15.80 10.52 33.31
C GLY A 698 -14.53 9.78 33.75
N GLY A 699 -13.37 10.19 33.23
CA GLY A 699 -12.09 9.66 33.69
C GLY A 699 -10.94 10.23 32.87
N SER A 700 -10.02 10.91 33.53
CA SER A 700 -8.78 11.42 32.97
C SER A 700 -7.96 10.33 32.25
N GLY A 701 -7.68 10.54 30.96
CA GLY A 701 -6.38 10.25 30.36
C GLY A 701 -5.89 8.80 30.25
N ASP A 702 -6.76 7.78 30.20
CA ASP A 702 -6.32 6.42 29.91
C ASP A 702 -6.44 6.08 28.42
N VAL A 703 -5.28 5.80 27.83
CA VAL A 703 -5.08 5.37 26.44
C VAL A 703 -5.92 4.11 26.19
N VAL A 704 -7.01 4.26 25.44
CA VAL A 704 -7.79 3.13 24.92
C VAL A 704 -6.84 2.30 24.06
N LYS A 705 -6.59 1.05 24.47
CA LYS A 705 -5.80 0.09 23.71
C LYS A 705 -6.46 -0.08 22.34
N ARG A 706 -5.75 0.37 21.30
CA ARG A 706 -6.11 0.16 19.89
C ARG A 706 -6.27 -1.34 19.66
N THR A 707 -7.49 -1.78 19.35
CA THR A 707 -7.78 -3.20 19.11
C THR A 707 -7.21 -3.60 17.75
N PRO A 708 -6.21 -4.50 17.67
CA PRO A 708 -5.73 -4.99 16.40
C PRO A 708 -6.77 -5.95 15.83
N VAL A 709 -7.61 -5.48 14.90
CA VAL A 709 -8.44 -6.38 14.09
C VAL A 709 -7.57 -6.94 12.98
N GLY A 710 -6.68 -7.87 13.35
CA GLY A 710 -5.69 -8.47 12.46
C GLY A 710 -5.61 -9.98 12.65
N ALA A 711 -6.76 -10.67 12.69
CA ALA A 711 -6.81 -12.11 13.00
C ALA A 711 -6.14 -13.01 11.93
N ILE A 712 -5.81 -12.49 10.74
CA ILE A 712 -5.22 -13.30 9.67
C ILE A 712 -3.69 -13.12 9.59
N VAL A 713 -3.18 -11.89 9.68
CA VAL A 713 -1.73 -11.61 9.66
C VAL A 713 -1.10 -11.80 11.05
N GLY A 714 -1.81 -11.43 12.12
CA GLY A 714 -1.34 -11.60 13.51
C GLY A 714 -1.21 -13.06 13.95
N GLY A 715 -2.02 -13.96 13.39
CA GLY A 715 -1.94 -15.40 13.68
C GLY A 715 -0.68 -16.07 13.13
N VAL A 716 -0.20 -15.63 11.97
CA VAL A 716 1.05 -16.13 11.35
C VAL A 716 2.27 -15.58 12.10
N ILE A 717 2.27 -14.29 12.43
CA ILE A 717 3.35 -13.64 13.19
C ILE A 717 3.43 -14.18 14.62
N GLY A 718 2.29 -14.35 15.30
CA GLY A 718 2.22 -14.96 16.63
C GLY A 718 2.64 -16.44 16.62
N GLY A 719 2.28 -17.18 15.57
CA GLY A 719 2.71 -18.57 15.37
C GLY A 719 4.21 -18.70 15.15
N LEU A 720 4.82 -17.84 14.33
CA LEU A 720 6.27 -17.82 14.10
C LEU A 720 7.06 -17.41 15.35
N ALA A 721 6.58 -16.40 16.09
CA ALA A 721 7.17 -16.02 17.37
C ALA A 721 7.11 -17.17 18.39
N PHE A 722 5.98 -17.89 18.46
CA PHE A 722 5.83 -19.07 19.32
C PHE A 722 6.78 -20.20 18.92
N VAL A 723 6.93 -20.47 17.62
CA VAL A 723 7.87 -21.50 17.12
C VAL A 723 9.32 -21.14 17.44
N LEU A 724 9.71 -19.86 17.30
CA LEU A 724 11.06 -19.39 17.67
C LEU A 724 11.32 -19.51 19.18
N VAL A 725 10.33 -19.17 20.02
CA VAL A 725 10.42 -19.34 21.48
C VAL A 725 10.56 -20.82 21.87
N VAL A 726 9.78 -21.71 21.24
CA VAL A 726 9.87 -23.16 21.45
C VAL A 726 11.22 -23.71 20.98
N ALA A 727 11.73 -23.26 19.82
CA ALA A 727 13.04 -23.67 19.32
C ALA A 727 14.18 -23.22 20.25
N ALA A 728 14.13 -21.98 20.75
CA ALA A 728 15.07 -21.47 21.75
C ALA A 728 15.01 -22.29 23.05
N ALA A 729 13.80 -22.59 23.55
CA ALA A 729 13.61 -23.41 24.74
C ALA A 729 14.20 -24.83 24.56
N ILE A 730 14.00 -25.47 23.40
CA ILE A 730 14.57 -26.78 23.08
C ILE A 730 16.10 -26.72 22.98
N PHE A 731 16.65 -25.67 22.38
CA PHE A 731 18.10 -25.45 22.29
C PHE A 731 18.74 -25.33 23.67
N PHE A 732 18.17 -24.50 24.56
CA PHE A 732 18.67 -24.35 25.93
C PHE A 732 18.46 -25.60 26.79
N TRP A 733 17.37 -26.34 26.58
CA TRP A 733 17.12 -27.61 27.26
C TRP A 733 18.12 -28.70 26.84
N ARG A 734 18.45 -28.80 25.54
CA ARG A 734 19.49 -29.70 25.05
C ARG A 734 20.88 -29.32 25.58
N ARG A 735 21.20 -28.03 25.63
CA ARG A 735 22.47 -27.54 26.19
C ARG A 735 22.62 -27.87 27.69
N ARG A 736 21.52 -27.81 28.46
CA ARG A 736 21.51 -28.23 29.88
C ARG A 736 21.71 -29.73 30.09
N ARG A 737 21.28 -30.59 29.15
CA ARG A 737 21.51 -32.05 29.25
C ARG A 737 22.95 -32.47 28.95
N VAL A 738 23.69 -31.68 28.18
CA VAL A 738 25.11 -31.94 27.86
C VAL A 738 26.05 -31.55 29.02
N HIS A 739 25.54 -30.90 30.07
CA HIS A 739 26.32 -30.48 31.25
C HIS A 739 25.91 -31.17 32.57
N ARG A 740 25.31 -32.37 32.51
CA ARG A 740 25.26 -33.24 33.71
C ARG A 740 26.57 -34.05 33.80
N PRO A 741 27.38 -33.90 34.87
CA PRO A 741 28.51 -34.78 35.11
C PRO A 741 27.98 -36.20 35.35
N ARG A 742 28.60 -37.19 34.69
CA ARG A 742 28.35 -38.62 34.96
C ARG A 742 28.72 -38.90 36.41
N GLY A 743 27.75 -39.42 37.17
CA GLY A 743 27.95 -39.92 38.52
C GLY A 743 28.92 -41.09 38.54
N VAL A 744 29.75 -41.11 39.59
CA VAL A 744 30.73 -42.13 39.93
C VAL A 744 30.01 -43.47 40.14
N ILE A 745 30.54 -44.51 39.49
CA ILE A 745 30.14 -45.91 39.63
C ILE A 745 30.82 -46.45 40.89
N ASP A 746 30.01 -46.94 41.82
CA ASP A 746 30.44 -47.66 43.03
C ASP A 746 30.68 -49.13 42.64
N LEU A 747 31.93 -49.58 42.74
CA LEU A 747 32.36 -50.96 42.45
C LEU A 747 32.39 -51.74 43.76
N HIS A 748 31.37 -52.58 43.97
CA HIS A 748 31.40 -53.64 44.95
C HIS A 748 32.06 -54.87 44.31
N ASP A 749 33.27 -55.22 44.75
CA ASP A 749 33.86 -56.53 44.49
C ASP A 749 34.22 -57.20 45.82
N LYS A 750 33.66 -58.39 46.02
CA LYS A 750 33.90 -59.26 47.18
C LYS A 750 35.03 -60.21 46.83
N HIS A 751 36.08 -60.28 47.64
CA HIS A 751 36.63 -61.58 48.03
C HIS A 751 37.48 -61.50 49.31
N HIS A 752 37.13 -62.40 50.23
CA HIS A 752 37.84 -62.74 51.46
C HIS A 752 39.24 -63.33 51.18
N ALA A 753 40.25 -63.00 52.00
CA ALA A 753 40.81 -63.89 53.03
C ALA A 753 42.17 -63.39 53.58
N ASN A 754 42.33 -63.59 54.89
CA ASN A 754 43.47 -63.35 55.79
C ASN A 754 44.85 -63.77 55.21
N ILE A 755 45.99 -63.20 55.66
CA ILE A 755 46.73 -63.59 56.89
C ILE A 755 47.87 -62.55 57.14
N ALA A 756 48.05 -62.18 58.41
CA ALA A 756 49.15 -61.39 59.02
C ALA A 756 50.47 -62.21 59.13
N PRO A 757 51.62 -61.65 59.57
CA PRO A 757 51.89 -60.33 60.14
C PRO A 757 52.75 -59.39 59.29
#